data_AF-A7NHR2-F1
#
_entry.id   AF-A7NHR2-F1
#
_cell.length_a   1.000
_cell.length_b   1.000
_cell.length_c   1.000
_cell.angle_alpha   90.00
_cell.angle_beta   90.00
_cell.angle_gamma   90.00
#
_symmetry.space_group_name_H-M   'P 1'
#
loop_
_entity.id
_entity.type
_entity.pdbx_description
1 polymer ?
#
loop_
_entity_poly.entity_id
_entity_poly.type
_entity_poly.pdbx_seq_one_letter_code
_entity_poly.pdbx_strand_id
1 'polypeptide(L)'
;MLAALQKFPATIARPVEVMRGYSLETLRADLVAGVTVGLVLLPQALAFSLLAGLPPEMGLYSAIVASIIGALWGSSSHLHTGPTNTASLLTLSVILPLAAPGTPEFMALAGMLAVLAGALRLIFGLARLGLLVNFVSDSVAVGFTAGAGILIISNQIAPILRLDLPMGVGLIETFVLSAAQIQRTHLPSLLLGVATIALIATLQRLRRRLPTLLIALVVVSAIAWVLRLEESGVRTLGVLPQSLPPLAKLPLLDLNLIGALANGALAVAIIGLVEASAIARAIATHSQQRLDSNQEFIGQGLANICAGFFSGYPCSGSFNRSALSFQSGARTSLGNAFSGVFVLIAMFPLAPLIAHLPRPVLAGALAITAWSMVDHLAIRRIWRADRVDGTISLITLAATLFVPLQFAIISGVLMSLGAYLWRTSAPRVQSVLPDAAFRHWEYQPHLPVCPQLAVVDVLGDLYFGAVNHVEEQMNVLLTRNPTQRFLLLRMHSVQRCDVSGIKMLQTIVRQYRDRGGGVYFVRVRQPVRQMMDVTGFTQYVGADHFLDEDHAIDHLFHRVLDPAVCIYECEVRAFRECQNLPKRPLPPEAIPLLPERGAPLQVPMIEPRELWQQIRSPYPPRVIDVREPREYRQGHIPQAELLPLYELLTHSDNVRRDRPIVLACRSGRRSERAAAALMRRGFDRITILRGGMLAWEASDLLMAIGQENGG
;
A
#
# COMPACT_ATOMS: atom_id res chain seq x y z
N MET A 1 -21.11 -10.43 8.14
CA MET A 1 -22.42 -10.71 7.52
C MET A 1 -23.55 -9.83 8.09
N LEU A 2 -23.77 -9.81 9.41
CA LEU A 2 -24.80 -8.97 10.07
C LEU A 2 -24.67 -7.45 9.78
N ALA A 3 -23.46 -6.89 9.77
CA ALA A 3 -23.23 -5.48 9.43
C ALA A 3 -23.43 -5.15 7.93
N ALA A 4 -23.45 -6.16 7.04
CA ALA A 4 -23.75 -5.97 5.62
C ALA A 4 -25.28 -5.91 5.39
N LEU A 5 -26.04 -6.76 6.12
CA LEU A 5 -27.50 -6.76 6.11
C LEU A 5 -28.09 -5.43 6.63
N GLN A 6 -27.47 -4.81 7.64
CA GLN A 6 -27.93 -3.51 8.17
C GLN A 6 -27.83 -2.34 7.18
N LYS A 7 -26.91 -2.38 6.20
CA LYS A 7 -26.75 -1.33 5.18
C LYS A 7 -27.47 -1.61 3.86
N PHE A 8 -27.97 -2.83 3.67
CA PHE A 8 -28.75 -3.24 2.50
C PHE A 8 -29.88 -2.26 2.10
N PRO A 9 -30.67 -1.69 3.05
CA PRO A 9 -31.68 -0.69 2.69
C PRO A 9 -31.08 0.62 2.11
N ALA A 10 -29.88 1.03 2.54
CA ALA A 10 -29.22 2.22 1.99
C ALA A 10 -28.73 2.00 0.55
N THR A 11 -28.24 0.80 0.24
CA THR A 11 -27.78 0.41 -1.10
C THR A 11 -28.91 0.47 -2.15
N ILE A 12 -30.13 0.08 -1.76
CA ILE A 12 -31.31 0.08 -2.63
C ILE A 12 -31.89 1.48 -2.77
N ALA A 13 -31.75 2.33 -1.76
CA ALA A 13 -32.28 3.70 -1.74
C ALA A 13 -31.52 4.69 -2.64
N ARG A 14 -30.43 4.27 -3.29
CA ARG A 14 -29.57 5.14 -4.11
C ARG A 14 -30.32 5.98 -5.16
N PRO A 15 -31.30 5.46 -5.92
CA PRO A 15 -32.07 6.28 -6.86
C PRO A 15 -32.78 7.46 -6.18
N VAL A 16 -33.28 7.25 -4.96
CA VAL A 16 -33.92 8.31 -4.17
C VAL A 16 -32.90 9.36 -3.73
N GLU A 17 -31.69 8.96 -3.34
CA GLU A 17 -30.61 9.88 -3.01
C GLU A 17 -30.20 10.74 -4.20
N VAL A 18 -30.10 10.15 -5.40
CA VAL A 18 -29.75 10.88 -6.63
C VAL A 18 -30.82 11.91 -6.99
N MET A 19 -32.10 11.60 -6.73
CA MET A 19 -33.20 12.54 -6.96
C MET A 19 -33.34 13.62 -5.86
N ARG A 20 -32.84 13.38 -4.65
CA ARG A 20 -32.90 14.35 -3.54
C ARG A 20 -31.92 15.51 -3.80
N GLY A 21 -32.46 16.69 -4.03
CA GLY A 21 -31.66 17.89 -4.35
C GLY A 21 -31.42 18.11 -5.84
N TYR A 22 -32.14 17.39 -6.71
CA TYR A 22 -32.06 17.58 -8.16
C TYR A 22 -32.70 18.91 -8.58
N SER A 23 -31.90 19.76 -9.23
CA SER A 23 -32.30 21.10 -9.68
C SER A 23 -32.62 21.13 -11.18
N LEU A 24 -33.27 22.20 -11.65
CA LEU A 24 -33.47 22.44 -13.08
C LEU A 24 -32.15 22.61 -13.84
N GLU A 25 -31.11 23.16 -13.20
CA GLU A 25 -29.80 23.34 -13.81
C GLU A 25 -29.10 21.99 -14.03
N THR A 26 -29.15 21.10 -13.03
CA THR A 26 -28.62 19.73 -13.16
C THR A 26 -29.38 18.91 -14.19
N LEU A 27 -30.71 19.07 -14.26
CA LEU A 27 -31.53 18.42 -15.30
C LEU A 27 -31.08 18.81 -16.71
N ARG A 28 -30.87 20.11 -16.97
CA ARG A 28 -30.41 20.58 -18.29
C ARG A 28 -29.03 20.04 -18.63
N ALA A 29 -28.09 20.09 -17.69
CA ALA A 29 -26.74 19.60 -17.89
C ALA A 29 -26.70 18.09 -18.16
N ASP A 30 -27.41 17.30 -17.36
CA ASP A 30 -27.49 15.84 -17.51
C ASP A 30 -28.27 15.43 -18.76
N LEU A 31 -29.30 16.17 -19.17
CA LEU A 31 -30.02 15.88 -20.41
C LEU A 31 -29.13 16.11 -21.63
N VAL A 32 -28.38 17.21 -21.67
CA VAL A 32 -27.41 17.49 -22.74
C VAL A 32 -26.33 16.41 -22.79
N ALA A 33 -25.78 16.04 -21.63
CA ALA A 33 -24.80 14.96 -21.57
C ALA A 33 -25.40 13.61 -21.99
N GLY A 34 -26.63 13.30 -21.55
CA GLY A 34 -27.32 12.07 -21.88
C GLY A 34 -27.61 11.92 -23.37
N VAL A 35 -28.10 12.98 -24.03
CA VAL A 35 -28.27 13.00 -25.49
C VAL A 35 -26.92 12.84 -26.18
N THR A 36 -25.90 13.60 -25.75
CA THR A 36 -24.56 13.56 -26.35
C THR A 36 -23.93 12.17 -26.27
N VAL A 37 -24.01 11.53 -25.10
CA VAL A 37 -23.50 10.17 -24.87
C VAL A 37 -24.37 9.13 -25.57
N GLY A 38 -25.69 9.30 -25.56
CA GLY A 38 -26.65 8.40 -26.20
C GLY A 38 -26.44 8.29 -27.72
N LEU A 39 -26.13 9.42 -28.36
CA LEU A 39 -25.76 9.46 -29.79
C LEU A 39 -24.50 8.64 -30.13
N VAL A 40 -23.56 8.53 -29.19
CA VAL A 40 -22.36 7.70 -29.34
C VAL A 40 -22.62 6.25 -28.95
N LEU A 41 -23.42 6.05 -27.91
CA LEU A 41 -23.80 4.75 -27.38
C LEU A 41 -24.51 3.92 -28.44
N LEU A 42 -25.41 4.53 -29.21
CA LEU A 42 -26.23 3.84 -30.20
C LEU A 42 -25.36 3.07 -31.23
N PRO A 43 -24.52 3.70 -32.06
CA PRO A 43 -23.75 2.98 -33.07
C PRO A 43 -22.70 2.04 -32.45
N GLN A 44 -22.16 2.39 -31.28
CA GLN A 44 -21.24 1.50 -30.54
C GLN A 44 -21.91 0.20 -30.10
N ALA A 45 -23.13 0.28 -29.56
CA ALA A 45 -23.86 -0.87 -29.09
C ALA A 45 -24.09 -1.91 -30.21
N LEU A 46 -24.42 -1.42 -31.41
CA LEU A 46 -24.58 -2.22 -32.62
C LEU A 46 -23.27 -2.87 -33.07
N ALA A 47 -22.18 -2.11 -33.11
CA ALA A 47 -20.88 -2.66 -33.48
C ALA A 47 -20.39 -3.72 -32.49
N PHE A 48 -20.60 -3.50 -31.19
CA PHE A 48 -20.14 -4.41 -30.14
C PHE A 48 -20.97 -5.69 -30.06
N SER A 49 -22.26 -5.70 -30.38
CA SER A 49 -22.98 -6.98 -30.46
C SER A 49 -22.52 -7.82 -31.63
N LEU A 50 -22.19 -7.21 -32.77
CA LEU A 50 -21.61 -7.93 -33.91
C LEU A 50 -20.26 -8.58 -33.55
N LEU A 51 -19.42 -7.91 -32.76
CA LEU A 51 -18.18 -8.50 -32.23
C LEU A 51 -18.43 -9.69 -31.28
N ALA A 52 -19.58 -9.72 -30.63
CA ALA A 52 -19.98 -10.83 -29.78
C ALA A 52 -20.58 -12.02 -30.56
N GLY A 53 -20.68 -11.92 -31.90
CA GLY A 53 -21.43 -12.87 -32.72
C GLY A 53 -22.95 -12.80 -32.51
N LEU A 54 -23.44 -11.69 -31.97
CA LEU A 54 -24.83 -11.48 -31.57
C LEU A 54 -25.54 -10.53 -32.53
N PRO A 55 -26.88 -10.64 -32.63
CA PRO A 55 -27.64 -9.70 -33.45
C PRO A 55 -27.53 -8.24 -32.95
N PRO A 56 -27.64 -7.25 -33.84
CA PRO A 56 -27.59 -5.82 -33.51
C PRO A 56 -28.59 -5.42 -32.41
N GLU A 57 -29.79 -6.01 -32.43
CA GLU A 57 -30.86 -5.82 -31.45
C GLU A 57 -30.37 -5.94 -30.00
N MET A 58 -29.64 -7.03 -29.68
CA MET A 58 -29.22 -7.30 -28.30
C MET A 58 -28.18 -6.27 -27.83
N GLY A 59 -27.42 -5.67 -28.75
CA GLY A 59 -26.58 -4.51 -28.48
C GLY A 59 -27.38 -3.34 -27.95
N LEU A 60 -28.44 -2.95 -28.65
CA LEU A 60 -29.30 -1.85 -28.25
C LEU A 60 -30.00 -2.13 -26.92
N TYR A 61 -30.53 -3.35 -26.74
CA TYR A 61 -31.20 -3.74 -25.49
C TYR A 61 -30.26 -3.67 -24.29
N SER A 62 -29.05 -4.23 -24.42
CA SER A 62 -27.99 -4.09 -23.43
C SER A 62 -27.66 -2.62 -23.15
N ALA A 63 -27.52 -1.78 -24.18
CA ALA A 63 -27.20 -0.37 -24.02
C ALA A 63 -28.28 0.40 -23.27
N ILE A 64 -29.55 0.17 -23.58
CA ILE A 64 -30.69 0.81 -22.92
C ILE A 64 -30.74 0.41 -21.45
N VAL A 65 -30.82 -0.89 -21.19
CA VAL A 65 -31.08 -1.41 -19.83
C VAL A 65 -29.88 -1.19 -18.93
N ALA A 66 -28.67 -1.52 -19.37
CA ALA A 66 -27.49 -1.44 -18.52
C ALA A 66 -27.11 0.01 -18.19
N SER A 67 -27.34 0.97 -19.09
CA SER A 67 -27.05 2.39 -18.81
C SER A 67 -28.03 2.98 -17.81
N ILE A 68 -29.32 2.66 -17.90
CA ILE A 68 -30.34 3.10 -16.94
C ILE A 68 -30.07 2.49 -15.56
N ILE A 69 -29.96 1.16 -15.47
CA ILE A 69 -29.79 0.48 -14.19
C ILE A 69 -28.42 0.79 -13.57
N GLY A 70 -27.36 0.80 -14.39
CA GLY A 70 -26.02 1.17 -13.93
C GLY A 70 -25.94 2.58 -13.37
N ALA A 71 -26.64 3.55 -13.98
CA ALA A 71 -26.71 4.92 -13.49
C ALA A 71 -27.49 5.06 -12.16
N LEU A 72 -28.58 4.31 -12.01
CA LEU A 72 -29.46 4.41 -10.85
C LEU A 72 -28.88 3.76 -9.59
N TRP A 73 -28.14 2.66 -9.74
CA TRP A 73 -27.56 1.92 -8.62
C TRP A 73 -26.02 1.99 -8.54
N GLY A 74 -25.35 2.57 -9.52
CA GLY A 74 -23.91 2.81 -9.47
C GLY A 74 -23.50 3.90 -8.48
N SER A 75 -22.20 3.94 -8.15
CA SER A 75 -21.64 4.98 -7.28
C SER A 75 -21.21 6.20 -8.08
N SER A 76 -20.59 5.99 -9.24
CA SER A 76 -20.02 7.04 -10.07
C SER A 76 -21.10 7.87 -10.77
N SER A 77 -20.92 9.19 -10.76
CA SER A 77 -21.78 10.13 -11.48
C SER A 77 -21.54 10.11 -13.00
N HIS A 78 -20.41 9.58 -13.46
CA HIS A 78 -20.00 9.65 -14.87
C HIS A 78 -19.74 8.29 -15.51
N LEU A 79 -19.59 7.21 -14.72
CA LEU A 79 -19.37 5.90 -15.31
C LEU A 79 -20.59 5.47 -16.12
N HIS A 80 -20.38 5.29 -17.41
CA HIS A 80 -21.40 4.88 -18.35
C HIS A 80 -21.31 3.37 -18.60
N THR A 81 -22.34 2.66 -18.15
CA THR A 81 -22.46 1.20 -18.28
C THR A 81 -23.17 0.82 -19.57
N GLY A 82 -22.64 -0.16 -20.30
CA GLY A 82 -23.28 -0.71 -21.50
C GLY A 82 -22.39 -1.72 -22.22
N PRO A 83 -22.73 -2.07 -23.48
CA PRO A 83 -21.87 -2.86 -24.35
C PRO A 83 -20.46 -2.29 -24.47
N THR A 84 -19.46 -3.17 -24.43
CA THR A 84 -18.04 -2.82 -24.58
C THR A 84 -17.35 -3.87 -25.41
N ASN A 85 -16.29 -3.51 -26.14
CA ASN A 85 -15.47 -4.45 -26.88
C ASN A 85 -15.02 -5.64 -26.03
N THR A 86 -14.54 -5.38 -24.81
CA THR A 86 -14.08 -6.40 -23.87
C THR A 86 -15.20 -7.38 -23.51
N ALA A 87 -16.34 -6.87 -23.04
CA ALA A 87 -17.48 -7.72 -22.68
C ALA A 87 -18.00 -8.54 -23.88
N SER A 88 -18.03 -7.95 -25.08
CA SER A 88 -18.46 -8.62 -26.30
C SER A 88 -17.55 -9.77 -26.72
N LEU A 89 -16.24 -9.55 -26.76
CA LEU A 89 -15.27 -10.59 -27.12
C LEU A 89 -15.23 -11.71 -26.08
N LEU A 90 -15.34 -11.37 -24.79
CA LEU A 90 -15.43 -12.38 -23.74
C LEU A 90 -16.70 -13.21 -23.85
N THR A 91 -17.83 -12.56 -24.12
CA THR A 91 -19.12 -13.22 -24.35
C THR A 91 -18.99 -14.23 -25.49
N LEU A 92 -18.42 -13.80 -26.64
CA LEU A 92 -18.15 -14.69 -27.75
C LEU A 92 -17.24 -15.86 -27.34
N SER A 93 -16.11 -15.58 -26.69
CA SER A 93 -15.12 -16.62 -26.33
C SER A 93 -15.67 -17.69 -25.38
N VAL A 94 -16.59 -17.31 -24.50
CA VAL A 94 -17.20 -18.21 -23.51
C VAL A 94 -18.29 -19.07 -24.15
N ILE A 95 -19.04 -18.52 -25.10
CA ILE A 95 -20.25 -19.16 -25.64
C ILE A 95 -19.98 -19.90 -26.94
N LEU A 96 -19.00 -19.46 -27.73
CA LEU A 96 -18.64 -20.08 -29.01
C LEU A 96 -18.37 -21.61 -28.91
N PRO A 97 -17.74 -22.15 -27.85
CA PRO A 97 -17.58 -23.59 -27.69
C PRO A 97 -18.88 -24.35 -27.38
N LEU A 98 -19.93 -23.65 -26.96
CA LEU A 98 -21.18 -24.24 -26.46
C LEU A 98 -22.32 -24.16 -27.48
N ALA A 99 -22.36 -23.10 -28.30
CA ALA A 99 -23.39 -22.91 -29.30
C ALA A 99 -22.87 -22.19 -30.55
N ALA A 100 -23.52 -22.43 -31.69
CA ALA A 100 -23.19 -21.77 -32.94
C ALA A 100 -23.77 -20.33 -33.01
N PRO A 101 -22.99 -19.32 -33.46
CA PRO A 101 -23.50 -17.96 -33.65
C PRO A 101 -24.76 -17.89 -34.52
N GLY A 102 -25.66 -16.97 -34.20
CA GLY A 102 -26.92 -16.77 -34.93
C GLY A 102 -28.07 -17.71 -34.53
N THR A 103 -27.81 -18.71 -33.67
CA THR A 103 -28.88 -19.59 -33.14
C THR A 103 -29.62 -18.95 -31.96
N PRO A 104 -30.90 -19.30 -31.72
CA PRO A 104 -31.62 -18.88 -30.50
C PRO A 104 -30.95 -19.30 -29.21
N GLU A 105 -30.29 -20.45 -29.21
CA GLU A 105 -29.52 -20.96 -28.07
C GLU A 105 -28.32 -20.07 -27.75
N PHE A 106 -27.56 -19.64 -28.77
CA PHE A 106 -26.44 -18.71 -28.60
C PHE A 106 -26.86 -17.37 -27.97
N MET A 107 -28.01 -16.85 -28.38
CA MET A 107 -28.61 -15.64 -27.80
C MET A 107 -29.03 -15.85 -26.34
N ALA A 108 -29.66 -16.99 -26.03
CA ALA A 108 -30.06 -17.34 -24.67
C ALA A 108 -28.86 -17.51 -23.72
N LEU A 109 -27.78 -18.16 -24.19
CA LEU A 109 -26.54 -18.31 -23.42
C LEU A 109 -25.87 -16.95 -23.15
N ALA A 110 -25.96 -16.00 -24.08
CA ALA A 110 -25.45 -14.64 -23.87
C ALA A 110 -26.21 -13.90 -22.77
N GLY A 111 -27.55 -13.95 -22.78
CA GLY A 111 -28.36 -13.41 -21.70
C GLY A 111 -28.12 -14.10 -20.36
N MET A 112 -27.97 -15.43 -20.35
CA MET A 112 -27.67 -16.20 -19.16
C MET A 112 -26.29 -15.85 -18.58
N LEU A 113 -25.27 -15.70 -19.42
CA LEU A 113 -23.94 -15.26 -19.02
C LEU A 113 -23.98 -13.87 -18.37
N ALA A 114 -24.81 -12.95 -18.89
CA ALA A 114 -25.02 -11.63 -18.28
C ALA A 114 -25.61 -11.74 -16.87
N VAL A 115 -26.63 -12.59 -16.70
CA VAL A 115 -27.26 -12.82 -15.38
C VAL A 115 -26.28 -13.43 -14.40
N LEU A 116 -25.53 -14.47 -14.79
CA LEU A 116 -24.55 -15.13 -13.92
C LEU A 116 -23.40 -14.19 -13.54
N ALA A 117 -22.84 -13.46 -14.51
CA ALA A 117 -21.80 -12.49 -14.23
C ALA A 117 -22.33 -11.36 -13.32
N GLY A 118 -23.55 -10.86 -13.58
CA GLY A 118 -24.18 -9.84 -12.76
C GLY A 118 -24.45 -10.30 -11.32
N ALA A 119 -24.88 -11.55 -11.13
CA ALA A 119 -25.07 -12.15 -9.81
C ALA A 119 -23.75 -12.23 -9.02
N LEU A 120 -22.66 -12.66 -9.67
CA LEU A 120 -21.34 -12.69 -9.04
C LEU A 120 -20.86 -11.29 -8.63
N ARG A 121 -21.05 -10.27 -9.49
CA ARG A 121 -20.71 -8.88 -9.17
C ARG A 121 -21.52 -8.34 -7.99
N LEU A 122 -22.82 -8.65 -7.95
CA LEU A 122 -23.69 -8.30 -6.84
C LEU A 122 -23.19 -8.95 -5.54
N ILE A 123 -22.84 -10.24 -5.56
CA ILE A 123 -22.26 -10.96 -4.43
C ILE A 123 -20.97 -10.29 -3.95
N PHE A 124 -20.06 -9.94 -4.86
CA PHE A 124 -18.80 -9.26 -4.51
C PHE A 124 -19.03 -7.88 -3.87
N GLY A 125 -19.99 -7.12 -4.37
CA GLY A 125 -20.38 -5.83 -3.78
C GLY A 125 -20.96 -5.99 -2.37
N LEU A 126 -21.85 -6.97 -2.16
CA LEU A 126 -22.44 -7.27 -0.86
C LEU A 126 -21.41 -7.83 0.15
N ALA A 127 -20.44 -8.60 -0.34
CA ALA A 127 -19.31 -9.11 0.44
C ALA A 127 -18.23 -8.04 0.76
N ARG A 128 -18.41 -6.81 0.25
CA ARG A 128 -17.50 -5.66 0.42
C ARG A 128 -16.10 -5.88 -0.16
N LEU A 129 -16.01 -6.60 -1.28
CA LEU A 129 -14.73 -6.84 -1.96
C LEU A 129 -14.23 -5.64 -2.79
N GLY A 130 -14.97 -4.54 -2.84
CA GLY A 130 -14.56 -3.29 -3.49
C GLY A 130 -13.31 -2.65 -2.87
N LEU A 131 -12.91 -3.04 -1.66
CA LEU A 131 -11.64 -2.62 -1.06
C LEU A 131 -10.43 -3.00 -1.94
N LEU A 132 -10.50 -4.13 -2.67
CA LEU A 132 -9.41 -4.61 -3.52
C LEU A 132 -9.07 -3.63 -4.65
N VAL A 133 -10.03 -2.80 -5.06
CA VAL A 133 -9.81 -1.77 -6.09
C VAL A 133 -8.91 -0.63 -5.58
N ASN A 134 -8.81 -0.41 -4.26
CA ASN A 134 -7.91 0.62 -3.72
C ASN A 134 -6.42 0.32 -3.98
N PHE A 135 -6.06 -0.89 -4.38
CA PHE A 135 -4.69 -1.25 -4.73
C PHE A 135 -4.33 -0.94 -6.20
N VAL A 136 -5.26 -0.40 -6.98
CA VAL A 136 -4.96 0.15 -8.32
C VAL A 136 -4.38 1.55 -8.14
N SER A 137 -3.07 1.69 -8.34
CA SER A 137 -2.39 2.99 -8.28
C SER A 137 -2.67 3.84 -9.53
N ASP A 138 -2.49 5.16 -9.40
CA ASP A 138 -2.63 6.09 -10.53
C ASP A 138 -1.72 5.72 -11.71
N SER A 139 -0.52 5.19 -11.42
CA SER A 139 0.43 4.70 -12.41
C SER A 139 -0.11 3.56 -13.26
N VAL A 140 -0.81 2.61 -12.63
CA VAL A 140 -1.50 1.50 -13.32
C VAL A 140 -2.64 2.05 -14.16
N ALA A 141 -3.46 2.97 -13.61
CA ALA A 141 -4.59 3.54 -14.33
C ALA A 141 -4.17 4.31 -15.59
N VAL A 142 -3.12 5.14 -15.51
CA VAL A 142 -2.58 5.90 -16.65
C VAL A 142 -2.00 4.96 -17.70
N GLY A 143 -1.21 3.96 -17.29
CA GLY A 143 -0.60 2.98 -18.19
C GLY A 143 -1.65 2.14 -18.93
N PHE A 144 -2.66 1.65 -18.20
CA PHE A 144 -3.79 0.91 -18.76
C PHE A 144 -4.60 1.75 -19.74
N THR A 145 -4.94 2.99 -19.39
CA THR A 145 -5.73 3.89 -20.25
C THR A 145 -5.03 4.17 -21.57
N ALA A 146 -3.72 4.43 -21.53
CA ALA A 146 -2.91 4.63 -22.73
C ALA A 146 -2.84 3.36 -23.60
N GLY A 147 -2.63 2.18 -22.99
CA GLY A 147 -2.63 0.90 -23.70
C GLY A 147 -3.98 0.58 -24.35
N ALA A 148 -5.08 0.80 -23.63
CA ALA A 148 -6.44 0.60 -24.14
C ALA A 148 -6.75 1.53 -25.32
N GLY A 149 -6.32 2.80 -25.26
CA GLY A 149 -6.46 3.74 -26.37
C GLY A 149 -5.76 3.25 -27.65
N ILE A 150 -4.51 2.78 -27.53
CA ILE A 150 -3.74 2.22 -28.65
C ILE A 150 -4.40 0.96 -29.22
N LEU A 151 -4.87 0.05 -28.36
CA LEU A 151 -5.52 -1.18 -28.80
C LEU A 151 -6.85 -0.90 -29.53
N ILE A 152 -7.63 0.08 -29.07
CA ILE A 152 -8.84 0.51 -29.77
C ILE A 152 -8.46 1.01 -31.17
N ILE A 153 -7.46 1.89 -31.29
CA ILE A 153 -7.00 2.41 -32.59
C ILE A 153 -6.60 1.24 -33.53
N SER A 154 -5.86 0.26 -33.01
CA SER A 154 -5.47 -0.94 -33.76
C SER A 154 -6.70 -1.70 -34.29
N ASN A 155 -7.71 -1.91 -33.47
CA ASN A 155 -8.93 -2.63 -33.86
C ASN A 155 -9.79 -1.87 -34.89
N GLN A 156 -9.60 -0.56 -35.03
CA GLN A 156 -10.31 0.24 -36.04
C GLN A 156 -9.65 0.20 -37.42
N ILE A 157 -8.44 -0.35 -37.57
CA ILE A 157 -7.73 -0.44 -38.85
C ILE A 157 -8.53 -1.27 -39.87
N ALA A 158 -8.94 -2.48 -39.49
CA ALA A 158 -9.63 -3.39 -40.42
C ALA A 158 -11.00 -2.87 -40.90
N PRO A 159 -11.88 -2.31 -40.05
CA PRO A 159 -13.12 -1.68 -40.51
C PRO A 159 -12.92 -0.46 -41.43
N ILE A 160 -11.85 0.33 -41.23
CA ILE A 160 -11.52 1.48 -42.10
C ILE A 160 -11.06 0.99 -43.47
N LEU A 161 -10.17 -0.01 -43.51
CA LEU A 161 -9.65 -0.58 -44.75
C LEU A 161 -10.63 -1.54 -45.46
N ARG A 162 -11.71 -1.94 -44.77
CA ARG A 162 -12.66 -2.99 -45.17
C ARG A 162 -11.95 -4.34 -45.41
N LEU A 163 -11.09 -4.73 -44.48
CA LEU A 163 -10.43 -6.03 -44.49
C LEU A 163 -11.24 -7.05 -43.69
N ASP A 164 -11.26 -8.29 -44.17
CA ASP A 164 -11.88 -9.42 -43.50
C ASP A 164 -10.84 -10.12 -42.63
N LEU A 165 -10.75 -9.67 -41.37
CA LEU A 165 -9.93 -10.31 -40.36
C LEU A 165 -10.76 -11.26 -39.48
N PRO A 166 -10.18 -12.38 -39.01
CA PRO A 166 -10.82 -13.21 -37.99
C PRO A 166 -11.19 -12.39 -36.75
N MET A 167 -12.30 -12.72 -36.11
CA MET A 167 -12.70 -12.04 -34.87
C MET A 167 -11.73 -12.37 -33.74
N GLY A 168 -11.40 -11.37 -32.91
CA GLY A 168 -10.59 -11.56 -31.70
C GLY A 168 -9.06 -11.62 -31.92
N VAL A 169 -8.56 -11.24 -33.09
CA VAL A 169 -7.10 -11.14 -33.35
C VAL A 169 -6.41 -10.12 -32.43
N GLY A 170 -5.19 -10.44 -32.01
CA GLY A 170 -4.38 -9.54 -31.18
C GLY A 170 -3.83 -8.34 -31.95
N LEU A 171 -3.16 -7.41 -31.25
CA LEU A 171 -2.55 -6.23 -31.88
C LEU A 171 -1.55 -6.60 -32.98
N ILE A 172 -0.61 -7.50 -32.68
CA ILE A 172 0.43 -7.92 -33.64
C ILE A 172 -0.20 -8.56 -34.87
N GLU A 173 -1.12 -9.51 -34.67
CA GLU A 173 -1.82 -10.18 -35.76
C GLU A 173 -2.63 -9.22 -36.60
N THR A 174 -3.29 -8.23 -35.98
CA THR A 174 -4.03 -7.19 -36.70
C THR A 174 -3.11 -6.44 -37.66
N PHE A 175 -1.92 -6.03 -37.23
CA PHE A 175 -0.95 -5.35 -38.09
C PHE A 175 -0.40 -6.27 -39.19
N VAL A 176 -0.01 -7.51 -38.84
CA VAL A 176 0.56 -8.48 -39.80
C VAL A 176 -0.46 -8.84 -40.88
N LEU A 177 -1.69 -9.19 -40.49
CA LEU A 177 -2.76 -9.55 -41.42
C LEU A 177 -3.20 -8.34 -42.26
N SER A 178 -3.28 -7.15 -41.65
CA SER A 178 -3.61 -5.93 -42.40
C SER A 178 -2.53 -5.59 -43.43
N ALA A 179 -1.25 -5.74 -43.07
CA ALA A 179 -0.14 -5.55 -43.99
C ALA A 179 -0.15 -6.57 -45.13
N ALA A 180 -0.42 -7.85 -44.82
CA ALA A 180 -0.53 -8.91 -45.82
C ALA A 180 -1.69 -8.69 -46.81
N GLN A 181 -2.79 -8.08 -46.36
CA GLN A 181 -3.96 -7.81 -47.18
C GLN A 181 -4.06 -6.36 -47.67
N ILE A 182 -2.99 -5.56 -47.57
CA ILE A 182 -3.06 -4.11 -47.85
C ILE A 182 -3.49 -3.80 -49.28
N GLN A 183 -3.18 -4.68 -50.24
CA GLN A 183 -3.60 -4.56 -51.64
C GLN A 183 -5.11 -4.77 -51.84
N ARG A 184 -5.81 -5.40 -50.88
CA ARG A 184 -7.27 -5.62 -50.90
C ARG A 184 -8.05 -4.46 -50.27
N THR A 185 -7.38 -3.36 -49.92
CA THR A 185 -8.02 -2.20 -49.31
C THR A 185 -9.13 -1.63 -50.19
N HIS A 186 -10.31 -1.44 -49.60
CA HIS A 186 -11.41 -0.80 -50.29
C HIS A 186 -11.33 0.73 -50.17
N LEU A 187 -10.92 1.38 -51.27
CA LEU A 187 -10.64 2.81 -51.30
C LEU A 187 -11.82 3.69 -50.81
N PRO A 188 -13.10 3.44 -51.19
CA PRO A 188 -14.22 4.22 -50.66
C PRO A 188 -14.35 4.12 -49.14
N SER A 189 -14.13 2.94 -48.55
CA SER A 189 -14.19 2.75 -47.10
C SER A 189 -13.07 3.51 -46.38
N LEU A 190 -11.85 3.42 -46.93
CA LEU A 190 -10.70 4.15 -46.39
C LEU A 190 -10.95 5.66 -46.39
N LEU A 191 -11.43 6.20 -47.52
CA LEU A 191 -11.75 7.62 -47.66
C LEU A 191 -12.82 8.08 -46.66
N LEU A 192 -13.89 7.30 -46.46
CA LEU A 192 -14.91 7.61 -45.46
C LEU A 192 -14.34 7.62 -44.03
N GLY A 193 -13.51 6.64 -43.67
CA GLY A 193 -12.88 6.58 -42.36
C GLY A 193 -11.94 7.76 -42.10
N VAL A 194 -11.06 8.07 -43.06
CA VAL A 194 -10.11 9.20 -42.98
C VAL A 194 -10.85 10.53 -43.00
N ALA A 195 -11.87 10.71 -43.85
CA ALA A 195 -12.70 11.91 -43.89
C ALA A 195 -13.41 12.14 -42.55
N THR A 196 -13.88 11.08 -41.90
CA THR A 196 -14.48 11.17 -40.57
C THR A 196 -13.46 11.66 -39.54
N ILE A 197 -12.26 11.11 -39.50
CA ILE A 197 -11.17 11.54 -38.61
C ILE A 197 -10.81 13.00 -38.87
N ALA A 198 -10.59 13.37 -40.13
CA ALA A 198 -10.21 14.72 -40.54
C ALA A 198 -11.28 15.75 -40.18
N LEU A 199 -12.56 15.43 -40.41
CA LEU A 199 -13.68 16.30 -40.09
C LEU A 199 -13.81 16.51 -38.58
N ILE A 200 -13.69 15.44 -37.78
CA ILE A 200 -13.71 15.54 -36.31
C ILE A 200 -12.56 16.41 -35.83
N ALA A 201 -11.33 16.14 -36.27
CA ALA A 201 -10.15 16.89 -35.85
C ALA A 201 -10.23 18.38 -36.23
N THR A 202 -10.76 18.68 -37.42
CA THR A 202 -10.94 20.06 -37.91
C THR A 202 -12.02 20.79 -37.12
N LEU A 203 -13.18 20.15 -36.89
CA LEU A 203 -14.26 20.72 -36.09
C LEU A 203 -13.83 20.96 -34.63
N GLN A 204 -13.05 20.05 -34.04
CA GLN A 204 -12.53 20.23 -32.68
C GLN A 204 -11.54 21.39 -32.56
N ARG A 205 -10.78 21.69 -33.61
CA ARG A 205 -9.90 22.87 -33.67
C ARG A 205 -10.68 24.16 -33.85
N LEU A 206 -11.71 24.16 -34.70
CA LEU A 206 -12.46 25.38 -35.03
C LEU A 206 -13.53 25.74 -33.99
N ARG A 207 -14.33 24.77 -33.54
CA ARG A 207 -15.45 24.98 -32.61
C ARG A 207 -15.58 23.83 -31.59
N ARG A 208 -14.87 23.95 -30.48
CA ARG A 208 -14.87 22.99 -29.35
C ARG A 208 -16.25 22.73 -28.71
N ARG A 209 -17.26 23.58 -28.94
CA ARG A 209 -18.60 23.46 -28.32
C ARG A 209 -19.61 22.66 -29.13
N LEU A 210 -19.31 22.30 -30.38
CA LEU A 210 -20.22 21.51 -31.21
C LEU A 210 -20.06 20.01 -30.92
N PRO A 211 -21.11 19.19 -31.07
CA PRO A 211 -21.03 17.73 -30.97
C PRO A 211 -20.32 17.17 -32.22
N THR A 212 -19.00 17.36 -32.29
CA THR A 212 -18.19 17.11 -33.49
C THR A 212 -18.31 15.68 -34.01
N LEU A 213 -18.44 14.71 -33.09
CA LEU A 213 -18.59 13.29 -33.43
C LEU A 213 -19.90 13.04 -34.20
N LEU A 214 -21.01 13.60 -33.71
CA LEU A 214 -22.32 13.47 -34.34
C LEU A 214 -22.34 14.11 -35.72
N ILE A 215 -21.82 15.34 -35.81
CA ILE A 215 -21.78 16.08 -37.06
C ILE A 215 -21.00 15.26 -38.10
N ALA A 216 -19.85 14.70 -37.73
CA ALA A 216 -19.08 13.87 -38.64
C ALA A 216 -19.81 12.58 -39.04
N LEU A 217 -20.44 11.88 -38.08
CA LEU A 217 -21.24 10.68 -38.36
C LEU A 217 -22.36 10.98 -39.36
N VAL A 218 -23.13 12.05 -39.14
CA VAL A 218 -24.26 12.43 -40.00
C VAL A 218 -23.77 12.89 -41.38
N VAL A 219 -22.82 13.83 -41.44
CA VAL A 219 -22.35 14.41 -42.70
C VAL A 219 -21.69 13.36 -43.58
N VAL A 220 -20.77 12.56 -43.04
CA VAL A 220 -20.05 11.56 -43.83
C VAL A 220 -20.96 10.40 -44.23
N SER A 221 -21.91 10.00 -43.39
CA SER A 221 -22.90 8.98 -43.76
C SER A 221 -23.89 9.48 -44.80
N ALA A 222 -24.32 10.75 -44.73
CA ALA A 222 -25.15 11.37 -45.75
C ALA A 222 -24.44 11.43 -47.10
N ILE A 223 -23.14 11.79 -47.11
CA ILE A 223 -22.32 11.75 -48.33
C ILE A 223 -22.26 10.32 -48.89
N ALA A 224 -22.02 9.32 -48.03
CA ALA A 224 -21.98 7.92 -48.46
C ALA A 224 -23.30 7.43 -49.06
N TRP A 225 -24.42 7.86 -48.47
CA TRP A 225 -25.77 7.52 -48.92
C TRP A 225 -26.11 8.20 -50.27
N VAL A 226 -25.85 9.51 -50.41
CA VAL A 226 -26.09 10.26 -51.65
C VAL A 226 -25.25 9.70 -52.81
N LEU A 227 -24.01 9.34 -52.54
CA LEU A 227 -23.11 8.73 -53.53
C LEU A 227 -23.38 7.24 -53.76
N ARG A 228 -24.39 6.66 -53.09
CA ARG A 228 -24.75 5.23 -53.16
C ARG A 228 -23.56 4.30 -52.95
N LEU A 229 -22.65 4.66 -52.03
CA LEU A 229 -21.44 3.87 -51.79
C LEU A 229 -21.73 2.47 -51.23
N GLU A 230 -22.93 2.23 -50.72
CA GLU A 230 -23.41 0.89 -50.37
C GLU A 230 -23.40 -0.05 -51.60
N GLU A 231 -23.79 0.44 -52.78
CA GLU A 231 -23.73 -0.33 -54.04
C GLU A 231 -22.28 -0.60 -54.48
N SER A 232 -21.34 0.29 -54.12
CA SER A 232 -19.89 0.06 -54.30
C SER A 232 -19.30 -0.92 -53.26
N GLY A 233 -20.14 -1.46 -52.37
CA GLY A 233 -19.78 -2.47 -51.38
C GLY A 233 -19.41 -1.93 -50.01
N VAL A 234 -19.52 -0.62 -49.74
CA VAL A 234 -19.30 -0.11 -48.38
C VAL A 234 -20.27 -0.80 -47.42
N ARG A 235 -19.73 -1.48 -46.40
CA ARG A 235 -20.54 -2.23 -45.42
C ARG A 235 -21.26 -1.29 -44.47
N THR A 236 -22.57 -1.43 -44.40
CA THR A 236 -23.47 -0.71 -43.50
C THR A 236 -23.84 -1.58 -42.28
N LEU A 237 -24.70 -1.07 -41.39
CA LEU A 237 -25.13 -1.79 -40.18
C LEU A 237 -26.32 -2.71 -40.42
N GLY A 238 -27.17 -2.42 -41.42
CA GLY A 238 -28.32 -3.26 -41.77
C GLY A 238 -29.59 -2.98 -40.94
N VAL A 239 -30.63 -3.78 -41.16
CA VAL A 239 -31.96 -3.58 -40.56
C VAL A 239 -31.90 -3.68 -39.03
N LEU A 240 -32.59 -2.76 -38.35
CA LEU A 240 -32.65 -2.67 -36.89
C LEU A 240 -34.07 -2.93 -36.37
N PRO A 241 -34.22 -3.44 -35.14
CA PRO A 241 -35.53 -3.69 -34.53
C PRO A 241 -36.22 -2.38 -34.17
N GLN A 242 -37.54 -2.39 -34.17
CA GLN A 242 -38.39 -1.29 -33.70
C GLN A 242 -39.28 -1.71 -32.52
N SER A 243 -38.84 -2.71 -31.74
CA SER A 243 -39.57 -3.24 -30.58
C SER A 243 -38.88 -2.87 -29.26
N LEU A 244 -39.65 -2.73 -28.19
CA LEU A 244 -39.09 -2.63 -26.84
C LEU A 244 -38.28 -3.89 -26.47
N PRO A 245 -37.28 -3.79 -25.57
CA PRO A 245 -36.51 -4.95 -25.10
C PRO A 245 -37.44 -6.03 -24.54
N PRO A 246 -37.55 -7.21 -25.19
CA PRO A 246 -38.44 -8.27 -24.73
C PRO A 246 -37.82 -9.03 -23.55
N LEU A 247 -38.66 -9.66 -22.73
CA LEU A 247 -38.18 -10.56 -21.69
C LEU A 247 -37.61 -11.84 -22.31
N ALA A 248 -36.36 -12.14 -21.99
CA ALA A 248 -35.65 -13.32 -22.45
C ALA A 248 -36.12 -14.58 -21.70
N LYS A 249 -36.32 -15.68 -22.43
CA LYS A 249 -36.53 -17.01 -21.86
C LYS A 249 -35.18 -17.65 -21.62
N LEU A 250 -34.63 -17.50 -20.41
CA LEU A 250 -33.31 -17.99 -20.04
C LEU A 250 -33.40 -19.36 -19.33
N PRO A 251 -32.52 -20.33 -19.63
CA PRO A 251 -32.50 -21.64 -18.96
C PRO A 251 -31.83 -21.58 -17.57
N LEU A 252 -32.36 -20.75 -16.67
CA LEU A 252 -31.77 -20.47 -15.35
C LEU A 252 -31.80 -21.66 -14.37
N LEU A 253 -32.56 -22.71 -14.67
CA LEU A 253 -32.66 -23.92 -13.84
C LEU A 253 -31.77 -25.06 -14.35
N ASP A 254 -31.09 -24.88 -15.49
CA ASP A 254 -30.18 -25.89 -16.04
C ASP A 254 -28.82 -25.82 -15.32
N LEU A 255 -28.65 -26.69 -14.33
CA LEU A 255 -27.42 -26.78 -13.54
C LEU A 255 -26.19 -27.15 -14.38
N ASN A 256 -26.37 -27.89 -15.48
CA ASN A 256 -25.26 -28.27 -16.35
C ASN A 256 -24.76 -27.05 -17.13
N LEU A 257 -25.68 -26.26 -17.69
CA LEU A 257 -25.33 -25.01 -18.37
C LEU A 257 -24.75 -23.97 -17.41
N ILE A 258 -25.28 -23.88 -16.17
CA ILE A 258 -24.66 -23.03 -15.14
C ILE A 258 -23.22 -23.48 -14.88
N GLY A 259 -22.97 -24.78 -14.71
CA GLY A 259 -21.64 -25.33 -14.52
C GLY A 259 -20.69 -25.03 -15.68
N ALA A 260 -21.17 -25.18 -16.92
CA ALA A 260 -20.40 -24.89 -18.13
C ALA A 260 -20.06 -23.39 -18.26
N LEU A 261 -20.98 -22.50 -17.90
CA LEU A 261 -20.78 -21.06 -17.95
C LEU A 261 -20.09 -20.48 -16.72
N ALA A 262 -20.02 -21.18 -15.59
CA ALA A 262 -19.56 -20.64 -14.31
C ALA A 262 -18.17 -19.99 -14.38
N ASN A 263 -17.21 -20.68 -15.01
CA ASN A 263 -15.85 -20.17 -15.16
C ASN A 263 -15.82 -18.92 -16.06
N GLY A 264 -16.57 -18.93 -17.16
CA GLY A 264 -16.70 -17.79 -18.07
C GLY A 264 -17.41 -16.61 -17.40
N ALA A 265 -18.48 -16.87 -16.65
CA ALA A 265 -19.23 -15.87 -15.90
C ALA A 265 -18.37 -15.23 -14.80
N LEU A 266 -17.55 -16.01 -14.10
CA LEU A 266 -16.60 -15.50 -13.12
C LEU A 266 -15.54 -14.62 -13.77
N ALA A 267 -14.99 -15.04 -14.91
CA ALA A 267 -14.08 -14.23 -15.69
C ALA A 267 -14.75 -12.91 -16.12
N VAL A 268 -15.90 -12.97 -16.79
CA VAL A 268 -16.65 -11.77 -17.21
C VAL A 268 -16.98 -10.87 -16.02
N ALA A 269 -17.38 -11.44 -14.89
CA ALA A 269 -17.70 -10.70 -13.67
C ALA A 269 -16.49 -9.89 -13.17
N ILE A 270 -15.37 -10.58 -12.91
CA ILE A 270 -14.14 -9.96 -12.41
C ILE A 270 -13.62 -8.92 -13.40
N ILE A 271 -13.54 -9.29 -14.67
CA ILE A 271 -12.96 -8.42 -15.71
C ILE A 271 -13.76 -7.12 -15.84
N GLY A 272 -15.09 -7.21 -15.93
CA GLY A 272 -15.91 -6.00 -16.03
C GLY A 272 -15.92 -5.15 -14.76
N LEU A 273 -15.73 -5.73 -13.57
CA LEU A 273 -15.57 -4.93 -12.34
C LEU A 273 -14.26 -4.17 -12.33
N VAL A 274 -13.17 -4.83 -12.72
CA VAL A 274 -11.85 -4.21 -12.80
C VAL A 274 -11.87 -3.06 -13.81
N GLU A 275 -12.46 -3.27 -14.98
CA GLU A 275 -12.63 -2.25 -16.02
C GLU A 275 -13.50 -1.08 -15.54
N ALA A 276 -14.73 -1.36 -15.07
CA ALA A 276 -15.65 -0.35 -14.55
C ALA A 276 -15.01 0.50 -13.44
N SER A 277 -14.30 -0.14 -12.52
CA SER A 277 -13.70 0.54 -11.38
C SER A 277 -12.48 1.38 -11.75
N ALA A 278 -11.65 0.89 -12.68
CA ALA A 278 -10.51 1.64 -13.20
C ALA A 278 -10.99 2.90 -13.93
N ILE A 279 -12.00 2.78 -14.78
CA ILE A 279 -12.59 3.92 -15.51
C ILE A 279 -13.22 4.91 -14.54
N ALA A 280 -14.00 4.42 -13.57
CA ALA A 280 -14.63 5.28 -12.57
C ALA A 280 -13.59 6.11 -11.81
N ARG A 281 -12.51 5.48 -11.34
CA ARG A 281 -11.41 6.18 -10.64
C ARG A 281 -10.70 7.18 -11.53
N ALA A 282 -10.33 6.78 -12.74
CA ALA A 282 -9.66 7.67 -13.69
C ALA A 282 -10.47 8.97 -13.90
N ILE A 283 -11.79 8.86 -14.02
CA ILE A 283 -12.65 10.04 -14.19
C ILE A 283 -12.88 10.76 -12.86
N ALA A 284 -12.97 10.05 -11.74
CA ALA A 284 -13.15 10.65 -10.43
C ALA A 284 -11.99 11.55 -10.01
N THR A 285 -10.77 11.25 -10.45
CA THR A 285 -9.62 12.16 -10.26
C THR A 285 -9.85 13.52 -10.93
N HIS A 286 -10.53 13.55 -12.09
CA HIS A 286 -10.88 14.78 -12.78
C HIS A 286 -12.15 15.45 -12.24
N SER A 287 -13.17 14.68 -11.86
CA SER A 287 -14.45 15.21 -11.37
C SER A 287 -14.48 15.49 -9.87
N GLN A 288 -13.44 15.10 -9.13
CA GLN A 288 -13.33 15.22 -7.67
C GLN A 288 -14.47 14.53 -6.90
N GLN A 289 -15.10 13.51 -7.50
CA GLN A 289 -16.14 12.71 -6.85
C GLN A 289 -15.56 11.66 -5.91
N ARG A 290 -16.29 11.31 -4.85
CA ARG A 290 -15.97 10.16 -4.00
C ARG A 290 -16.68 8.92 -4.53
N LEU A 291 -15.91 7.85 -4.75
CA LEU A 291 -16.44 6.57 -5.22
C LEU A 291 -16.54 5.56 -4.07
N ASP A 292 -17.68 4.89 -3.98
CA ASP A 292 -17.85 3.65 -3.22
C ASP A 292 -17.78 2.46 -4.19
N SER A 293 -16.64 1.76 -4.20
CA SER A 293 -16.44 0.61 -5.09
C SER A 293 -17.44 -0.53 -4.82
N ASN A 294 -17.93 -0.71 -3.58
CA ASN A 294 -18.91 -1.76 -3.30
C ASN A 294 -20.26 -1.43 -3.92
N GLN A 295 -20.68 -0.16 -3.81
CA GLN A 295 -21.90 0.31 -4.47
C GLN A 295 -21.78 0.22 -5.99
N GLU A 296 -20.61 0.54 -6.54
CA GLU A 296 -20.36 0.37 -7.98
C GLU A 296 -20.51 -1.10 -8.42
N PHE A 297 -19.99 -2.05 -7.64
CA PHE A 297 -20.13 -3.48 -7.94
C PHE A 297 -21.60 -3.92 -7.97
N ILE A 298 -22.41 -3.37 -7.06
CA ILE A 298 -23.85 -3.63 -6.96
C ILE A 298 -24.57 -3.05 -8.18
N GLY A 299 -24.28 -1.81 -8.56
CA GLY A 299 -24.82 -1.17 -9.77
C GLY A 299 -24.49 -1.95 -11.05
N GLN A 300 -23.22 -2.35 -11.21
CA GLN A 300 -22.79 -3.19 -12.34
C GLN A 300 -23.44 -4.57 -12.35
N GLY A 301 -23.62 -5.17 -11.17
CA GLY A 301 -24.30 -6.46 -11.00
C GLY A 301 -25.75 -6.41 -11.44
N LEU A 302 -26.51 -5.45 -10.88
CA LEU A 302 -27.91 -5.23 -11.24
C LEU A 302 -28.08 -4.88 -12.72
N ALA A 303 -27.20 -4.04 -13.28
CA ALA A 303 -27.24 -3.68 -14.69
C ALA A 303 -27.13 -4.91 -15.61
N ASN A 304 -26.28 -5.87 -15.26
CA ASN A 304 -26.09 -7.08 -16.05
C ASN A 304 -27.19 -8.12 -15.86
N ILE A 305 -27.69 -8.28 -14.63
CA ILE A 305 -28.87 -9.11 -14.34
C ILE A 305 -30.06 -8.61 -15.17
N CYS A 306 -30.37 -7.32 -15.08
CA CYS A 306 -31.46 -6.72 -15.83
C CYS A 306 -31.20 -6.81 -17.35
N ALA A 307 -29.99 -6.50 -17.83
CA ALA A 307 -29.69 -6.61 -19.25
C ALA A 307 -29.97 -8.03 -19.78
N GLY A 308 -29.52 -9.08 -19.08
CA GLY A 308 -29.79 -10.47 -19.47
C GLY A 308 -31.28 -10.81 -19.53
N PHE A 309 -32.07 -10.40 -18.53
CA PHE A 309 -33.52 -10.62 -18.54
C PHE A 309 -34.26 -9.85 -19.63
N PHE A 310 -33.74 -8.72 -20.09
CA PHE A 310 -34.30 -7.91 -21.17
C PHE A 310 -33.63 -8.17 -22.53
N SER A 311 -33.21 -9.42 -22.78
CA SER A 311 -32.62 -9.87 -24.04
C SER A 311 -31.33 -9.15 -24.47
N GLY A 312 -30.57 -8.67 -23.49
CA GLY A 312 -29.21 -8.20 -23.65
C GLY A 312 -28.18 -9.29 -23.32
N TYR A 313 -26.91 -8.88 -23.35
CA TYR A 313 -25.73 -9.67 -23.01
C TYR A 313 -24.80 -8.88 -22.07
N PRO A 314 -23.69 -9.47 -21.56
CA PRO A 314 -22.82 -8.84 -20.59
C PRO A 314 -22.35 -7.43 -20.99
N CYS A 315 -22.42 -6.53 -20.02
CA CYS A 315 -22.06 -5.12 -20.12
C CYS A 315 -21.01 -4.75 -19.08
N SER A 316 -20.30 -3.65 -19.35
CA SER A 316 -19.24 -3.10 -18.50
C SER A 316 -19.22 -1.56 -18.60
N GLY A 317 -18.34 -0.93 -17.84
CA GLY A 317 -18.08 0.51 -17.96
C GLY A 317 -17.32 0.83 -19.26
N SER A 318 -17.67 1.93 -19.94
CA SER A 318 -16.94 2.39 -21.14
C SER A 318 -16.16 3.67 -20.88
N PHE A 319 -14.86 3.65 -21.12
CA PHE A 319 -14.01 4.83 -20.94
C PHE A 319 -14.47 6.01 -21.81
N ASN A 320 -14.62 5.79 -23.11
CA ASN A 320 -15.01 6.85 -24.06
C ASN A 320 -16.36 7.49 -23.72
N ARG A 321 -17.37 6.68 -23.37
CA ARG A 321 -18.71 7.22 -23.03
C ARG A 321 -18.69 7.95 -21.69
N SER A 322 -17.93 7.43 -20.72
CA SER A 322 -17.83 8.06 -19.40
C SER A 322 -17.05 9.38 -19.47
N ALA A 323 -15.95 9.42 -20.23
CA ALA A 323 -15.18 10.64 -20.48
C ALA A 323 -16.03 11.68 -21.24
N LEU A 324 -16.81 11.25 -22.23
CA LEU A 324 -17.73 12.12 -22.96
C LEU A 324 -18.84 12.65 -22.05
N SER A 325 -19.39 11.81 -21.16
CA SER A 325 -20.39 12.22 -20.16
C SER A 325 -19.85 13.36 -19.29
N PHE A 326 -18.63 13.18 -18.76
CA PHE A 326 -17.95 14.20 -17.97
C PHE A 326 -17.66 15.48 -18.78
N GLN A 327 -17.11 15.37 -19.98
CA GLN A 327 -16.78 16.51 -20.84
C GLN A 327 -18.03 17.28 -21.33
N SER A 328 -19.16 16.59 -21.47
CA SER A 328 -20.45 17.19 -21.83
C SER A 328 -21.12 17.92 -20.65
N GLY A 329 -20.50 17.91 -19.48
CA GLY A 329 -20.97 18.62 -18.30
C GLY A 329 -21.99 17.85 -17.47
N ALA A 330 -22.09 16.53 -17.61
CA ALA A 330 -22.90 15.71 -16.69
C ALA A 330 -22.52 16.05 -15.24
N ARG A 331 -23.52 16.20 -14.38
CA ARG A 331 -23.34 16.48 -12.95
C ARG A 331 -23.75 15.32 -12.08
N THR A 332 -24.69 14.49 -12.52
CA THR A 332 -25.15 13.32 -11.78
C THR A 332 -25.19 12.07 -12.66
N SER A 333 -25.36 10.90 -12.03
CA SER A 333 -25.52 9.65 -12.76
C SER A 333 -26.75 9.63 -13.67
N LEU A 334 -27.76 10.48 -13.43
CA LEU A 334 -28.93 10.57 -14.31
C LEU A 334 -28.57 10.99 -15.74
N GLY A 335 -27.46 11.69 -15.97
CA GLY A 335 -26.98 11.96 -17.33
C GLY A 335 -26.76 10.66 -18.11
N ASN A 336 -26.21 9.63 -17.45
CA ASN A 336 -26.02 8.32 -18.06
C ASN A 336 -27.35 7.56 -18.20
N ALA A 337 -28.30 7.70 -17.26
CA ALA A 337 -29.64 7.13 -17.42
C ALA A 337 -30.39 7.74 -18.63
N PHE A 338 -30.30 9.06 -18.79
CA PHE A 338 -30.89 9.77 -19.94
C PHE A 338 -30.30 9.31 -21.27
N SER A 339 -29.04 8.87 -21.31
CA SER A 339 -28.49 8.29 -22.53
C SER A 339 -29.18 6.99 -22.93
N GLY A 340 -29.53 6.12 -21.98
CA GLY A 340 -30.29 4.89 -22.24
C GLY A 340 -31.71 5.18 -22.68
N VAL A 341 -32.37 6.12 -22.01
CA VAL A 341 -33.70 6.63 -22.41
C VAL A 341 -33.65 7.25 -23.80
N PHE A 342 -32.61 8.02 -24.11
CA PHE A 342 -32.41 8.59 -25.44
C PHE A 342 -32.24 7.51 -26.48
N VAL A 343 -31.41 6.48 -26.26
CA VAL A 343 -31.26 5.36 -27.21
C VAL A 343 -32.59 4.65 -27.41
N LEU A 344 -33.35 4.41 -26.34
CA LEU A 344 -34.69 3.80 -26.43
C LEU A 344 -35.63 4.62 -27.32
N ILE A 345 -35.70 5.93 -27.11
CA ILE A 345 -36.56 6.83 -27.89
C ILE A 345 -36.04 6.93 -29.33
N ALA A 346 -34.73 7.10 -29.51
CA ALA A 346 -34.09 7.31 -30.80
C ALA A 346 -34.16 6.07 -31.70
N MET A 347 -34.18 4.86 -31.13
CA MET A 347 -34.26 3.62 -31.90
C MET A 347 -35.49 3.59 -32.83
N PHE A 348 -36.65 4.10 -32.39
CA PHE A 348 -37.87 4.07 -33.22
C PHE A 348 -37.76 4.93 -34.50
N PRO A 349 -37.46 6.25 -34.44
CA PRO A 349 -37.35 7.07 -35.63
C PRO A 349 -36.00 6.94 -36.37
N LEU A 350 -34.89 6.64 -35.67
CA LEU A 350 -33.56 6.60 -36.30
C LEU A 350 -33.21 5.22 -36.85
N ALA A 351 -33.88 4.12 -36.47
CA ALA A 351 -33.59 2.77 -37.00
C ALA A 351 -33.38 2.73 -38.53
N PRO A 352 -34.27 3.29 -39.38
CA PRO A 352 -34.07 3.28 -40.83
C PRO A 352 -32.85 4.10 -41.26
N LEU A 353 -32.52 5.18 -40.57
CA LEU A 353 -31.35 6.01 -40.89
C LEU A 353 -30.04 5.30 -40.50
N ILE A 354 -30.02 4.68 -39.32
CA ILE A 354 -28.83 4.00 -38.78
C ILE A 354 -28.52 2.74 -39.59
N ALA A 355 -29.53 2.12 -40.21
CA ALA A 355 -29.32 0.97 -41.10
C ALA A 355 -28.32 1.28 -42.23
N HIS A 356 -28.31 2.52 -42.73
CA HIS A 356 -27.39 3.00 -43.77
C HIS A 356 -26.06 3.55 -43.23
N LEU A 357 -25.82 3.52 -41.92
CA LEU A 357 -24.59 4.04 -41.34
C LEU A 357 -23.39 3.18 -41.78
N PRO A 358 -22.38 3.75 -42.47
CA PRO A 358 -21.22 2.99 -42.88
C PRO A 358 -20.32 2.63 -41.69
N ARG A 359 -19.91 1.36 -41.61
CA ARG A 359 -18.93 0.87 -40.63
C ARG A 359 -17.61 1.68 -40.58
N PRO A 360 -16.98 2.10 -41.70
CA PRO A 360 -15.74 2.87 -41.66
C PRO A 360 -15.89 4.25 -40.99
N VAL A 361 -17.07 4.86 -41.06
CA VAL A 361 -17.34 6.16 -40.41
C VAL A 361 -17.33 5.98 -38.89
N LEU A 362 -18.02 4.96 -38.38
CA LEU A 362 -17.96 4.62 -36.95
C LEU A 362 -16.53 4.30 -36.51
N ALA A 363 -15.77 3.59 -37.34
CA ALA A 363 -14.40 3.22 -37.04
C ALA A 363 -13.48 4.44 -36.90
N GLY A 364 -13.57 5.39 -37.83
CA GLY A 364 -12.82 6.65 -37.76
C GLY A 364 -13.17 7.49 -36.52
N ALA A 365 -14.45 7.56 -36.16
CA ALA A 365 -14.91 8.24 -34.96
C ALA A 365 -14.35 7.62 -33.65
N LEU A 366 -14.26 6.29 -33.59
CA LEU A 366 -13.68 5.58 -32.45
C LEU A 366 -12.14 5.73 -32.38
N ALA A 367 -11.46 5.74 -33.53
CA ALA A 367 -10.01 5.91 -33.57
C ALA A 367 -9.56 7.28 -33.02
N ILE A 368 -10.22 8.37 -33.45
CA ILE A 368 -9.84 9.72 -32.98
C ILE A 368 -10.18 9.97 -31.51
N THR A 369 -11.25 9.36 -30.99
CA THR A 369 -11.59 9.47 -29.56
C THR A 369 -10.60 8.68 -28.70
N ALA A 370 -10.21 7.48 -29.12
CA ALA A 370 -9.21 6.67 -28.44
C ALA A 370 -7.82 7.33 -28.40
N TRP A 371 -7.45 8.13 -29.41
CA TRP A 371 -6.20 8.91 -29.40
C TRP A 371 -6.10 9.85 -28.20
N SER A 372 -7.22 10.45 -27.77
CA SER A 372 -7.24 11.35 -26.62
C SER A 372 -7.03 10.66 -25.27
N MET A 373 -7.11 9.32 -25.21
CA MET A 373 -6.85 8.53 -24.00
C MET A 373 -5.36 8.44 -23.67
N VAL A 374 -4.47 8.71 -24.63
CA VAL A 374 -3.02 8.57 -24.45
C VAL A 374 -2.44 9.86 -23.87
N ASP A 375 -2.44 10.00 -22.54
CA ASP A 375 -1.85 11.15 -21.85
C ASP A 375 -0.32 10.99 -21.64
N HIS A 376 0.45 11.34 -22.68
CA HIS A 376 1.90 11.34 -22.62
C HIS A 376 2.48 12.27 -21.53
N LEU A 377 1.77 13.34 -21.14
CA LEU A 377 2.22 14.27 -20.11
C LEU A 377 2.06 13.66 -18.72
N ALA A 378 0.99 12.91 -18.46
CA ALA A 378 0.83 12.15 -17.23
C ALA A 378 1.93 11.09 -17.08
N ILE A 379 2.20 10.29 -18.12
CA ILE A 379 3.26 9.27 -18.10
C ILE A 379 4.62 9.91 -17.79
N ARG A 380 4.94 11.03 -18.45
CA ARG A 380 6.19 11.76 -18.21
C ARG A 380 6.30 12.35 -16.80
N ARG A 381 5.19 12.84 -16.23
CA ARG A 381 5.13 13.35 -14.85
C ARG A 381 5.38 12.23 -13.84
N ILE A 382 4.72 11.09 -13.99
CA ILE A 382 4.90 9.91 -13.12
C ILE A 382 6.34 9.43 -13.16
N TRP A 383 6.91 9.27 -14.36
CA TRP A 383 8.30 8.84 -14.54
C TRP A 383 9.32 9.77 -13.88
N ARG A 384 9.06 11.09 -13.90
CA ARG A 384 9.91 12.10 -13.24
C ARG A 384 9.74 12.12 -11.73
N ALA A 385 8.57 11.76 -11.22
CA ALA A 385 8.28 11.75 -9.78
C ALA A 385 8.90 10.54 -9.09
N ASP A 386 8.65 9.33 -9.61
CA ASP A 386 9.21 8.09 -9.07
C ASP A 386 9.42 7.06 -10.18
N ARG A 387 10.63 6.48 -10.24
CA ARG A 387 11.02 5.55 -11.31
C ARG A 387 10.29 4.21 -11.22
N VAL A 388 9.97 3.74 -10.02
CA VAL A 388 9.26 2.46 -9.83
C VAL A 388 7.83 2.61 -10.32
N ASP A 389 7.16 3.70 -9.97
CA ASP A 389 5.82 4.04 -10.42
C ASP A 389 5.78 4.27 -11.94
N GLY A 390 6.79 4.94 -12.50
CA GLY A 390 6.97 5.08 -13.95
C GLY A 390 7.14 3.72 -14.66
N THR A 391 7.89 2.80 -14.06
CA THR A 391 8.11 1.44 -14.59
C THR A 391 6.82 0.62 -14.53
N ILE A 392 6.05 0.70 -13.44
CA ILE A 392 4.73 0.05 -13.31
C ILE A 392 3.79 0.53 -14.41
N SER A 393 3.75 1.85 -14.67
CA SER A 393 2.92 2.44 -15.73
C SER A 393 3.30 1.90 -17.11
N LEU A 394 4.60 1.85 -17.43
CA LEU A 394 5.09 1.32 -18.72
C LEU A 394 4.80 -0.17 -18.88
N ILE A 395 4.99 -0.97 -17.84
CA ILE A 395 4.71 -2.41 -17.87
C ILE A 395 3.21 -2.65 -18.00
N THR A 396 2.37 -1.87 -17.33
CA THR A 396 0.91 -1.99 -17.49
C THR A 396 0.49 -1.61 -18.91
N LEU A 397 1.07 -0.56 -19.49
CA LEU A 397 0.86 -0.20 -20.89
C LEU A 397 1.25 -1.36 -21.82
N ALA A 398 2.45 -1.90 -21.69
CA ALA A 398 2.92 -3.02 -22.51
C ALA A 398 2.03 -4.26 -22.32
N ALA A 399 1.70 -4.62 -21.08
CA ALA A 399 0.83 -5.74 -20.79
C ALA A 399 -0.56 -5.55 -21.41
N THR A 400 -1.10 -4.33 -21.45
CA THR A 400 -2.40 -4.04 -22.07
C THR A 400 -2.38 -4.27 -23.59
N LEU A 401 -1.22 -4.10 -24.24
CA LEU A 401 -1.07 -4.30 -25.69
C LEU A 401 -0.86 -5.77 -26.09
N PHE A 402 -0.17 -6.54 -25.24
CA PHE A 402 0.29 -7.89 -25.59
C PHE A 402 -0.43 -9.01 -24.85
N VAL A 403 -1.13 -8.70 -23.76
CA VAL A 403 -1.80 -9.67 -22.89
C VAL A 403 -3.28 -9.26 -22.79
N PRO A 404 -4.23 -10.19 -22.59
CA PRO A 404 -5.61 -9.81 -22.35
C PRO A 404 -5.73 -8.76 -21.23
N LEU A 405 -6.55 -7.72 -21.48
CA LEU A 405 -6.59 -6.47 -20.71
C LEU A 405 -6.67 -6.68 -19.19
N GLN A 406 -7.38 -7.70 -18.75
CA GLN A 406 -7.53 -8.02 -17.34
C GLN A 406 -6.23 -8.40 -16.64
N PHE A 407 -5.37 -9.17 -17.30
CA PHE A 407 -4.08 -9.57 -16.75
C PHE A 407 -3.14 -8.37 -16.72
N ALA A 408 -3.30 -7.41 -17.63
CA ALA A 408 -2.54 -6.16 -17.57
C ALA A 408 -2.82 -5.38 -16.28
N ILE A 409 -4.09 -5.23 -15.91
CA ILE A 409 -4.44 -4.53 -14.66
C ILE A 409 -4.02 -5.35 -13.43
N ILE A 410 -4.29 -6.65 -13.40
CA ILE A 410 -3.89 -7.51 -12.28
C ILE A 410 -2.37 -7.45 -12.09
N SER A 411 -1.60 -7.54 -13.17
CA SER A 411 -0.14 -7.42 -13.12
C SER A 411 0.28 -6.05 -12.59
N GLY A 412 -0.34 -4.97 -13.07
CA GLY A 412 -0.08 -3.62 -12.58
C GLY A 412 -0.36 -3.47 -11.07
N VAL A 413 -1.49 -3.99 -10.60
CA VAL A 413 -1.87 -3.99 -9.17
C VAL A 413 -0.89 -4.82 -8.34
N LEU A 414 -0.56 -6.04 -8.76
CA LEU A 414 0.37 -6.90 -8.05
C LEU A 414 1.77 -6.30 -7.99
N MET A 415 2.23 -5.66 -9.08
CA MET A 415 3.48 -4.94 -9.08
C MET A 415 3.46 -3.72 -8.16
N SER A 416 2.36 -2.94 -8.16
CA SER A 416 2.21 -1.80 -7.26
C SER A 416 2.18 -2.23 -5.78
N LEU A 417 1.50 -3.33 -5.48
CA LEU A 417 1.46 -3.91 -4.14
C LEU A 417 2.84 -4.46 -3.74
N GLY A 418 3.51 -5.17 -4.66
CA GLY A 418 4.87 -5.68 -4.46
C GLY A 418 5.87 -4.56 -4.20
N ALA A 419 5.81 -3.47 -4.97
CA ALA A 419 6.62 -2.28 -4.77
C ALA A 419 6.36 -1.63 -3.40
N TYR A 420 5.09 -1.53 -2.99
CA TYR A 420 4.72 -1.04 -1.66
C TYR A 420 5.28 -1.94 -0.54
N LEU A 421 5.12 -3.25 -0.66
CA LEU A 421 5.65 -4.22 0.30
C LEU A 421 7.18 -4.16 0.37
N TRP A 422 7.85 -4.02 -0.77
CA TRP A 422 9.31 -3.90 -0.84
C TRP A 422 9.82 -2.61 -0.19
N ARG A 423 9.13 -1.47 -0.39
CA ARG A 423 9.49 -0.20 0.26
C ARG A 423 9.29 -0.24 1.78
N THR A 424 8.31 -1.00 2.25
CA THR A 424 7.97 -1.08 3.68
C THR A 424 8.72 -2.20 4.43
N SER A 425 9.27 -3.19 3.71
CA SER A 425 10.06 -4.29 4.28
C SER A 425 11.47 -3.89 4.75
N ALA A 426 11.95 -2.70 4.39
CA ALA A 426 13.26 -2.20 4.81
C ALA A 426 13.12 -0.89 5.62
N PRO A 427 12.50 -0.94 6.81
CA PRO A 427 12.40 0.24 7.67
C PRO A 427 13.79 0.70 8.11
N ARG A 428 13.96 2.01 8.28
CA ARG A 428 15.27 2.56 8.68
C ARG A 428 15.50 2.27 10.16
N VAL A 429 16.64 1.65 10.46
CA VAL A 429 17.13 1.43 11.82
C VAL A 429 18.42 2.23 11.95
N GLN A 430 18.40 3.25 12.81
CA GLN A 430 19.51 4.21 12.87
C GLN A 430 19.87 4.54 14.32
N SER A 431 21.17 4.55 14.61
CA SER A 431 21.67 5.05 15.89
C SER A 431 21.61 6.57 15.90
N VAL A 432 21.03 7.13 16.96
CA VAL A 432 20.82 8.57 17.12
C VAL A 432 21.57 9.12 18.32
N LEU A 433 21.95 10.39 18.21
CA LEU A 433 22.62 11.16 19.26
C LEU A 433 21.80 12.42 19.55
N PRO A 434 21.88 12.98 20.77
CA PRO A 434 21.25 14.25 21.03
C PRO A 434 21.93 15.38 20.23
N ASP A 435 21.16 16.38 19.83
CA ASP A 435 21.68 17.64 19.28
C ASP A 435 22.54 18.39 20.31
N ALA A 436 23.27 19.43 19.88
CA ALA A 436 24.17 20.19 20.75
C ALA A 436 23.46 20.84 21.96
N ALA A 437 22.15 21.07 21.86
CA ALA A 437 21.31 21.62 22.92
C ALA A 437 20.66 20.55 23.82
N PHE A 438 20.86 19.26 23.52
CA PHE A 438 20.25 18.10 24.19
C PHE A 438 18.71 18.14 24.23
N ARG A 439 18.07 18.64 23.17
CA ARG A 439 16.61 18.75 23.02
C ARG A 439 16.06 17.78 21.98
N HIS A 440 16.80 17.50 20.93
CA HIS A 440 16.35 16.65 19.84
C HIS A 440 17.32 15.50 19.61
N TRP A 441 16.78 14.41 19.06
CA TRP A 441 17.59 13.27 18.65
C TRP A 441 17.78 13.34 17.13
N GLU A 442 19.04 13.25 16.70
CA GLU A 442 19.41 13.36 15.31
C GLU A 442 20.28 12.18 14.88
N TYR A 443 20.14 11.80 13.61
CA TYR A 443 21.02 10.82 12.99
C TYR A 443 22.34 11.49 12.62
N GLN A 444 23.39 11.21 13.40
CA GLN A 444 24.72 11.81 13.23
C GLN A 444 25.79 10.72 13.12
N PRO A 445 25.92 10.05 11.96
CA PRO A 445 26.76 8.85 11.81
C PRO A 445 28.27 9.10 11.93
N HIS A 446 28.70 10.36 11.84
CA HIS A 446 30.11 10.76 11.89
C HIS A 446 30.60 11.06 13.31
N LEU A 447 29.69 11.23 14.27
CA LEU A 447 30.08 11.48 15.65
C LEU A 447 30.33 10.17 16.39
N PRO A 448 31.30 10.15 17.32
CA PRO A 448 31.51 8.99 18.15
C PRO A 448 30.31 8.78 19.09
N VAL A 449 30.00 7.51 19.38
CA VAL A 449 28.83 7.11 20.18
C VAL A 449 29.24 6.72 21.60
N CYS A 450 28.29 6.72 22.54
CA CYS A 450 28.55 6.28 23.92
C CYS A 450 29.00 4.80 23.94
N PRO A 451 30.09 4.43 24.65
CA PRO A 451 30.58 3.05 24.69
C PRO A 451 29.66 2.11 25.48
N GLN A 452 28.75 2.61 26.32
CA GLN A 452 27.89 1.77 27.18
C GLN A 452 26.45 1.64 26.67
N LEU A 453 25.91 2.71 26.07
CA LEU A 453 24.50 2.83 25.71
C LEU A 453 24.36 3.14 24.22
N ALA A 454 23.63 2.29 23.50
CA ALA A 454 23.13 2.58 22.17
C ALA A 454 21.74 3.20 22.26
N VAL A 455 21.49 4.30 21.55
CA VAL A 455 20.13 4.84 21.34
C VAL A 455 19.80 4.67 19.87
N VAL A 456 18.69 3.99 19.58
CA VAL A 456 18.32 3.58 18.22
C VAL A 456 16.87 3.91 17.93
N ASP A 457 16.65 4.57 16.79
CA ASP A 457 15.33 4.80 16.22
C ASP A 457 14.96 3.67 15.26
N VAL A 458 13.74 3.15 15.42
CA VAL A 458 13.11 2.25 14.44
C VAL A 458 12.02 3.01 13.70
N LEU A 459 12.28 3.33 12.43
CA LEU A 459 11.41 4.13 11.58
C LEU A 459 10.61 3.24 10.62
N GLY A 460 9.57 2.61 11.13
CA GLY A 460 8.62 1.81 10.37
C GLY A 460 7.91 0.76 11.23
N ASP A 461 6.93 0.08 10.66
CA ASP A 461 6.18 -0.98 11.35
C ASP A 461 7.00 -2.28 11.45
N LEU A 462 6.78 -3.03 12.53
CA LEU A 462 7.45 -4.29 12.79
C LEU A 462 6.53 -5.46 12.44
N TYR A 463 6.65 -5.96 11.22
CA TYR A 463 5.86 -7.09 10.74
C TYR A 463 6.73 -8.14 10.06
N PHE A 464 6.17 -9.31 9.74
CA PHE A 464 6.88 -10.45 9.14
C PHE A 464 7.79 -10.10 7.94
N GLY A 465 7.46 -9.08 7.16
CA GLY A 465 8.27 -8.63 6.03
C GLY A 465 9.47 -7.75 6.41
N ALA A 466 9.43 -7.10 7.58
CA ALA A 466 10.45 -6.14 8.02
C ALA A 466 11.43 -6.70 9.08
N VAL A 467 11.03 -7.75 9.81
CA VAL A 467 11.80 -8.24 10.98
C VAL A 467 13.23 -8.65 10.65
N ASN A 468 13.45 -9.36 9.55
CA ASN A 468 14.80 -9.83 9.18
C ASN A 468 15.74 -8.65 8.92
N HIS A 469 15.26 -7.62 8.22
CA HIS A 469 16.06 -6.43 7.95
C HIS A 469 16.39 -5.67 9.24
N VAL A 470 15.41 -5.48 10.12
CA VAL A 470 15.61 -4.80 11.40
C VAL A 470 16.60 -5.57 12.26
N GLU A 471 16.45 -6.89 12.39
CA GLU A 471 17.36 -7.74 13.16
C GLU A 471 18.79 -7.70 12.61
N GLU A 472 18.97 -7.75 11.28
CA GLU A 472 20.27 -7.62 10.64
C GLU A 472 20.92 -6.26 10.93
N GLN A 473 20.18 -5.15 10.80
CA GLN A 473 20.71 -3.82 11.13
C GLN A 473 21.07 -3.69 12.61
N MET A 474 20.25 -4.25 13.51
CA MET A 474 20.55 -4.28 14.95
C MET A 474 21.81 -5.10 15.24
N ASN A 475 22.00 -6.24 14.59
CA ASN A 475 23.21 -7.07 14.71
C ASN A 475 24.46 -6.34 14.18
N VAL A 476 24.34 -5.57 13.08
CA VAL A 476 25.42 -4.74 12.56
C VAL A 476 25.83 -3.68 13.59
N LEU A 477 24.87 -3.00 14.22
CA LEU A 477 25.16 -2.02 15.28
C LEU A 477 25.85 -2.67 16.49
N LEU A 478 25.36 -3.84 16.90
CA LEU A 478 25.89 -4.62 18.01
C LEU A 478 27.32 -5.13 17.75
N THR A 479 27.63 -5.46 16.49
CA THR A 479 28.96 -5.94 16.07
C THR A 479 29.96 -4.80 15.97
N ARG A 480 29.53 -3.63 15.49
CA ARG A 480 30.38 -2.42 15.42
C ARG A 480 30.76 -1.89 16.80
N ASN A 481 29.87 -2.00 17.79
CA ASN A 481 30.09 -1.48 19.13
C ASN A 481 29.92 -2.58 20.21
N PRO A 482 30.88 -3.53 20.33
CA PRO A 482 30.72 -4.69 21.22
C PRO A 482 30.69 -4.31 22.72
N THR A 483 31.16 -3.12 23.08
CA THR A 483 31.15 -2.58 24.45
C THR A 483 29.77 -2.06 24.87
N GLN A 484 28.87 -1.76 23.92
CA GLN A 484 27.51 -1.27 24.19
C GLN A 484 26.63 -2.43 24.67
N ARG A 485 26.45 -2.51 25.99
CA ARG A 485 25.61 -3.54 26.63
C ARG A 485 24.19 -3.08 26.87
N PHE A 486 23.92 -1.79 26.78
CA PHE A 486 22.57 -1.26 26.98
C PHE A 486 22.05 -0.66 25.69
N LEU A 487 20.76 -0.88 25.43
CA LEU A 487 20.08 -0.38 24.25
C LEU A 487 18.80 0.35 24.67
N LEU A 488 18.63 1.57 24.20
CA LEU A 488 17.38 2.32 24.26
C LEU A 488 16.74 2.33 22.86
N LEU A 489 15.66 1.58 22.69
CA LEU A 489 14.86 1.54 21.47
C LEU A 489 13.76 2.60 21.53
N ARG A 490 13.82 3.53 20.60
CA ARG A 490 12.80 4.57 20.42
C ARG A 490 11.78 4.10 19.39
N MET A 491 10.57 3.80 19.87
CA MET A 491 9.49 3.20 19.06
C MET A 491 8.44 4.21 18.57
N HIS A 492 8.75 5.50 18.59
CA HIS A 492 7.80 6.58 18.30
C HIS A 492 7.15 6.51 16.89
N SER A 493 7.86 5.91 15.93
CA SER A 493 7.43 5.73 14.53
C SER A 493 6.81 4.35 14.25
N VAL A 494 6.88 3.41 15.20
CA VAL A 494 6.29 2.07 15.06
C VAL A 494 4.81 2.15 15.40
N GLN A 495 3.94 2.01 14.41
CA GLN A 495 2.49 2.07 14.61
C GLN A 495 1.89 0.69 14.85
N ARG A 496 2.45 -0.33 14.20
CA ARG A 496 2.00 -1.71 14.26
C ARG A 496 3.16 -2.65 14.53
N CYS A 497 2.86 -3.68 15.31
CA CYS A 497 3.75 -4.80 15.55
C CYS A 497 2.92 -6.09 15.46
N ASP A 498 3.37 -7.06 14.67
CA ASP A 498 2.79 -8.39 14.65
C ASP A 498 3.55 -9.36 15.56
N VAL A 499 3.11 -10.62 15.59
CA VAL A 499 3.72 -11.67 16.42
C VAL A 499 5.19 -11.92 16.01
N SER A 500 5.51 -11.83 14.72
CA SER A 500 6.88 -11.97 14.24
C SER A 500 7.75 -10.81 14.74
N GLY A 501 7.22 -9.58 14.72
CA GLY A 501 7.84 -8.40 15.32
C GLY A 501 8.15 -8.58 16.80
N ILE A 502 7.21 -9.12 17.58
CA ILE A 502 7.43 -9.42 19.00
C ILE A 502 8.54 -10.46 19.18
N LYS A 503 8.54 -11.55 18.40
CA LYS A 503 9.59 -12.57 18.46
C LYS A 503 10.97 -12.00 18.15
N MET A 504 11.08 -11.14 17.13
CA MET A 504 12.32 -10.43 16.81
C MET A 504 12.79 -9.56 17.99
N LEU A 505 11.89 -8.81 18.63
CA LEU A 505 12.23 -8.04 19.82
C LEU A 505 12.69 -8.93 20.98
N GLN A 506 12.11 -10.12 21.17
CA GLN A 506 12.57 -11.10 22.17
C GLN A 506 13.99 -11.59 21.86
N THR A 507 14.31 -11.84 20.59
CA THR A 507 15.68 -12.21 20.17
C THR A 507 16.66 -11.09 20.51
N ILE A 508 16.34 -9.84 20.17
CA ILE A 508 17.19 -8.68 20.49
C ILE A 508 17.38 -8.56 22.01
N VAL A 509 16.30 -8.64 22.80
CA VAL A 509 16.36 -8.59 24.27
C VAL A 509 17.27 -9.70 24.81
N ARG A 510 17.14 -10.93 24.30
CA ARG A 510 17.99 -12.06 24.70
C ARG A 510 19.45 -11.81 24.39
N GLN A 511 19.78 -11.37 23.18
CA GLN A 511 21.16 -11.07 22.76
C GLN A 511 21.84 -10.04 23.66
N TYR A 512 21.13 -8.99 24.08
CA TYR A 512 21.67 -8.00 25.01
C TYR A 512 21.78 -8.54 26.44
N ARG A 513 20.80 -9.33 26.92
CA ARG A 513 20.85 -9.98 28.24
C ARG A 513 21.99 -10.98 28.36
N ASP A 514 22.26 -11.78 27.33
CA ASP A 514 23.36 -12.77 27.30
C ASP A 514 24.74 -12.08 27.42
N ARG A 515 24.84 -10.79 27.09
CA ARG A 515 26.04 -9.96 27.25
C ARG A 515 26.13 -9.26 28.61
N GLY A 516 25.19 -9.55 29.52
CA GLY A 516 25.06 -8.88 30.83
C GLY A 516 24.51 -7.46 30.71
N GLY A 517 23.68 -7.23 29.70
CA GLY A 517 23.10 -5.95 29.32
C GLY A 517 21.58 -5.90 29.43
N GLY A 518 20.97 -4.88 28.84
CA GLY A 518 19.52 -4.70 28.87
C GLY A 518 18.98 -3.82 27.74
N VAL A 519 17.72 -4.07 27.36
CA VAL A 519 17.00 -3.30 26.34
C VAL A 519 15.86 -2.55 26.99
N TYR A 520 15.73 -1.28 26.65
CA TYR A 520 14.75 -0.35 27.18
C TYR A 520 13.96 0.27 26.04
N PHE A 521 12.70 0.60 26.28
CA PHE A 521 11.77 1.08 25.26
C PHE A 521 11.18 2.42 25.67
N VAL A 522 11.09 3.36 24.72
CA VAL A 522 10.39 4.65 24.90
C VAL A 522 9.42 4.90 23.75
N ARG A 523 8.37 5.67 24.04
CA ARG A 523 7.31 6.06 23.09
C ARG A 523 6.66 4.87 22.35
N VAL A 524 6.41 3.77 23.07
CA VAL A 524 5.65 2.64 22.52
C VAL A 524 4.18 3.05 22.37
N ARG A 525 3.65 3.01 21.14
CA ARG A 525 2.24 3.35 20.89
C ARG A 525 1.29 2.30 21.45
N GLN A 526 0.08 2.72 21.81
CA GLN A 526 -0.94 1.86 22.41
C GLN A 526 -1.21 0.54 21.65
N PRO A 527 -1.36 0.51 20.31
CA PRO A 527 -1.61 -0.74 19.59
C PRO A 527 -0.45 -1.74 19.72
N VAL A 528 0.79 -1.24 19.71
CA VAL A 528 1.99 -2.05 19.90
C VAL A 528 2.08 -2.54 21.34
N ARG A 529 1.78 -1.68 22.31
CA ARG A 529 1.77 -2.04 23.73
C ARG A 529 0.74 -3.14 24.03
N GLN A 530 -0.47 -3.03 23.48
CA GLN A 530 -1.48 -4.09 23.60
C GLN A 530 -0.99 -5.43 23.04
N MET A 531 -0.33 -5.42 21.87
CA MET A 531 0.27 -6.64 21.32
C MET A 531 1.37 -7.21 22.24
N MET A 532 2.21 -6.35 22.83
CA MET A 532 3.23 -6.77 23.79
C MET A 532 2.64 -7.36 25.08
N ASP A 533 1.52 -6.82 25.55
CA ASP A 533 0.85 -7.31 26.76
C ASP A 533 0.17 -8.67 26.49
N VAL A 534 -0.57 -8.79 25.37
CA VAL A 534 -1.27 -10.04 24.98
C VAL A 534 -0.30 -11.19 24.71
N THR A 535 0.87 -10.89 24.14
CA THR A 535 1.90 -11.90 23.85
C THR A 535 2.78 -12.23 25.07
N GLY A 536 2.59 -11.55 26.21
CA GLY A 536 3.41 -11.71 27.40
C GLY A 536 4.81 -11.07 27.30
N PHE A 537 5.09 -10.31 26.23
CA PHE A 537 6.36 -9.62 26.04
C PHE A 537 6.65 -8.62 27.17
N THR A 538 5.65 -7.88 27.62
CA THR A 538 5.81 -6.91 28.72
C THR A 538 6.28 -7.58 30.01
N GLN A 539 5.77 -8.78 30.32
CA GLN A 539 6.21 -9.56 31.47
C GLN A 539 7.61 -10.17 31.26
N TYR A 540 7.91 -10.61 30.03
CA TYR A 540 9.22 -11.14 29.67
C TYR A 540 10.36 -10.11 29.82
N VAL A 541 10.10 -8.85 29.46
CA VAL A 541 11.09 -7.77 29.60
C VAL A 541 11.09 -7.20 31.02
N GLY A 542 9.91 -7.01 31.63
CA GLY A 542 9.74 -6.34 32.91
C GLY A 542 9.21 -4.92 32.72
N ALA A 543 8.33 -4.47 33.63
CA ALA A 543 7.67 -3.15 33.51
C ALA A 543 8.68 -1.99 33.56
N ASP A 544 9.77 -2.13 34.32
CA ASP A 544 10.82 -1.12 34.50
C ASP A 544 11.64 -0.84 33.24
N HIS A 545 11.47 -1.65 32.19
CA HIS A 545 12.13 -1.46 30.90
C HIS A 545 11.36 -0.54 29.95
N PHE A 546 10.15 -0.10 30.30
CA PHE A 546 9.37 0.86 29.55
C PHE A 546 9.49 2.23 30.22
N LEU A 547 10.29 3.10 29.63
CA LEU A 547 10.65 4.38 30.21
C LEU A 547 9.84 5.53 29.58
N ASP A 548 9.67 6.58 30.37
CA ASP A 548 9.22 7.87 29.86
C ASP A 548 10.38 8.58 29.13
N GLU A 549 10.12 9.23 27.99
CA GLU A 549 11.19 9.74 27.13
C GLU A 549 12.05 10.81 27.82
N ASP A 550 11.41 11.73 28.54
CA ASP A 550 12.09 12.89 29.15
C ASP A 550 13.04 12.46 30.26
N HIS A 551 12.76 11.32 30.91
CA HIS A 551 13.51 10.78 32.02
C HIS A 551 14.30 9.51 31.67
N ALA A 552 14.22 9.02 30.43
CA ALA A 552 14.82 7.75 30.04
C ALA A 552 16.35 7.76 30.21
N ILE A 553 17.02 8.78 29.69
CA ILE A 553 18.48 8.89 29.80
C ILE A 553 18.92 9.11 31.24
N ASP A 554 18.20 9.95 31.99
CA ASP A 554 18.45 10.18 33.42
C ASP A 554 18.37 8.88 34.23
N HIS A 555 17.28 8.12 34.06
CA HIS A 555 17.09 6.82 34.68
C HIS A 555 18.22 5.85 34.33
N LEU A 556 18.52 5.71 33.04
CA LEU A 556 19.58 4.82 32.56
C LEU A 556 20.94 5.24 33.13
N PHE A 557 21.27 6.52 33.09
CA PHE A 557 22.55 7.04 33.55
C PHE A 557 22.76 6.83 35.05
N HIS A 558 21.74 7.04 35.88
CA HIS A 558 21.86 6.94 37.33
C HIS A 558 21.69 5.53 37.90
N ARG A 559 20.88 4.67 37.24
CA ARG A 559 20.54 3.35 37.79
C ARG A 559 21.20 2.19 37.06
N VAL A 560 21.47 2.34 35.76
CA VAL A 560 21.84 1.23 34.87
C VAL A 560 23.29 1.33 34.40
N LEU A 561 23.73 2.49 33.93
CA LEU A 561 25.08 2.68 33.40
C LEU A 561 26.12 2.65 34.52
N ASP A 562 27.30 2.08 34.24
CA ASP A 562 28.42 2.03 35.17
C ASP A 562 29.12 3.40 35.24
N PRO A 563 29.06 4.12 36.38
CA PRO A 563 29.74 5.39 36.56
C PRO A 563 31.24 5.33 36.31
N ALA A 564 31.87 4.18 36.58
CA ALA A 564 33.31 4.04 36.43
C ALA A 564 33.71 4.16 34.96
N VAL A 565 33.00 3.48 34.06
CA VAL A 565 33.24 3.59 32.62
C VAL A 565 32.97 5.02 32.16
N CYS A 566 31.89 5.63 32.64
CA CYS A 566 31.61 7.03 32.35
C CYS A 566 32.77 7.94 32.80
N ILE A 567 33.27 7.87 34.03
CA ILE A 567 34.26 8.80 34.59
C ILE A 567 35.67 8.55 34.05
N TYR A 568 36.06 7.28 33.94
CA TYR A 568 37.44 6.85 33.75
C TYR A 568 37.78 6.40 32.31
N GLU A 569 36.79 6.00 31.50
CA GLU A 569 37.02 5.34 30.20
C GLU A 569 36.32 6.04 29.01
N CYS A 570 35.23 6.77 29.25
CA CYS A 570 34.44 7.40 28.20
C CYS A 570 34.98 8.77 27.76
N GLU A 571 35.47 8.86 26.53
CA GLU A 571 35.99 10.11 25.94
C GLU A 571 34.90 10.99 25.31
N VAL A 572 33.81 10.36 24.82
CA VAL A 572 32.79 10.96 23.94
C VAL A 572 31.86 11.93 24.65
N ARG A 573 31.43 11.61 25.88
CA ARG A 573 30.40 12.35 26.61
C ARG A 573 29.16 12.65 25.74
N ALA A 574 28.44 11.61 25.32
CA ALA A 574 27.35 11.75 24.35
C ALA A 574 26.06 12.42 24.88
N PHE A 575 25.82 12.45 26.20
CA PHE A 575 24.54 12.88 26.80
C PHE A 575 24.70 14.08 27.73
N ARG A 576 23.60 14.78 28.04
CA ARG A 576 23.60 15.95 28.94
C ARG A 576 24.12 15.59 30.33
N GLU A 577 23.65 14.46 30.86
CA GLU A 577 23.91 13.96 32.20
C GLU A 577 25.39 13.65 32.43
N CYS A 578 26.12 13.34 31.35
CA CYS A 578 27.55 13.05 31.42
C CYS A 578 28.45 14.27 31.18
N GLN A 579 27.93 15.43 30.73
CA GLN A 579 28.74 16.63 30.48
C GLN A 579 29.43 17.15 31.74
N ASN A 580 28.74 17.09 32.88
CA ASN A 580 29.22 17.64 34.15
C ASN A 580 30.05 16.62 34.97
N LEU A 581 30.36 15.44 34.42
CA LEU A 581 31.18 14.47 35.13
C LEU A 581 32.66 14.89 35.09
N PRO A 582 33.40 14.77 36.21
CA PRO A 582 34.83 15.05 36.22
C PRO A 582 35.54 14.06 35.28
N LYS A 583 36.26 14.57 34.27
CA LYS A 583 37.15 13.74 33.43
C LYS A 583 38.41 13.42 34.23
N ARG A 584 38.47 12.23 34.81
CA ARG A 584 39.65 11.70 35.52
C ARG A 584 40.21 10.51 34.76
N PRO A 585 40.76 10.68 33.54
CA PRO A 585 41.35 9.55 32.83
C PRO A 585 42.41 8.90 33.72
N LEU A 586 42.33 7.59 33.86
CA LEU A 586 43.30 6.86 34.67
C LEU A 586 44.68 6.93 33.98
N PRO A 587 45.79 7.12 34.73
CA PRO A 587 47.12 7.11 34.14
C PRO A 587 47.37 5.77 33.41
N PRO A 588 47.99 5.76 32.22
CA PRO A 588 48.25 4.54 31.46
C PRO A 588 48.98 3.46 32.27
N GLU A 589 49.85 3.88 33.18
CA GLU A 589 50.67 3.04 34.05
C GLU A 589 49.92 2.48 35.28
N ALA A 590 48.78 3.08 35.66
CA ALA A 590 48.03 2.74 36.86
C ALA A 590 47.00 1.61 36.65
N ILE A 591 46.70 1.24 35.41
CA ILE A 591 45.68 0.25 35.06
C ILE A 591 46.39 -1.03 34.61
N PRO A 592 46.27 -2.17 35.31
CA PRO A 592 46.48 -3.43 34.63
C PRO A 592 45.36 -3.53 33.58
N LEU A 593 45.71 -3.79 32.32
CA LEU A 593 44.77 -4.45 31.42
C LEU A 593 44.29 -5.69 32.18
N LEU A 594 43.05 -5.67 32.71
CA LEU A 594 42.40 -6.91 33.13
C LEU A 594 42.44 -7.78 31.88
N PRO A 595 43.07 -8.96 31.91
CA PRO A 595 43.25 -9.75 30.70
C PRO A 595 41.89 -9.92 30.05
N GLU A 596 41.81 -9.66 28.74
CA GLU A 596 40.66 -10.03 27.95
C GLU A 596 40.37 -11.51 28.20
N ARG A 597 39.28 -11.79 28.93
CA ARG A 597 38.74 -13.11 29.23
C ARG A 597 39.80 -14.22 29.44
N GLY A 598 40.21 -14.50 30.69
CA GLY A 598 40.79 -15.83 30.94
C GLY A 598 41.59 -16.08 32.20
N ALA A 599 42.07 -15.08 32.93
CA ALA A 599 42.79 -15.30 34.18
C ALA A 599 42.31 -14.31 35.25
N PRO A 600 41.39 -14.68 36.15
CA PRO A 600 41.06 -13.82 37.28
C PRO A 600 42.30 -13.67 38.14
N LEU A 601 42.68 -12.44 38.48
CA LEU A 601 43.40 -12.21 39.73
C LEU A 601 42.52 -12.86 40.81
N GLN A 602 42.97 -13.99 41.37
CA GLN A 602 42.26 -14.70 42.43
C GLN A 602 42.42 -13.91 43.72
N VAL A 603 41.75 -12.76 43.78
CA VAL A 603 41.58 -12.02 45.03
C VAL A 603 40.50 -12.78 45.82
N PRO A 604 40.77 -13.17 47.06
CA PRO A 604 39.76 -13.76 47.93
C PRO A 604 38.50 -12.88 47.94
N MET A 605 37.33 -13.49 47.91
CA MET A 605 36.06 -12.78 48.01
C MET A 605 35.37 -13.13 49.32
N ILE A 606 34.70 -12.16 49.93
CA ILE A 606 33.91 -12.32 51.16
C ILE A 606 32.44 -12.10 50.85
N GLU A 607 31.57 -12.94 51.41
CA GLU A 607 30.12 -12.79 51.28
C GLU A 607 29.61 -11.63 52.16
N PRO A 608 28.55 -10.90 51.76
CA PRO A 608 28.00 -9.79 52.54
C PRO A 608 27.69 -10.12 54.00
N ARG A 609 27.06 -11.28 54.25
CA ARG A 609 26.70 -11.73 55.61
C ARG A 609 27.91 -12.07 56.47
N GLU A 610 28.97 -12.60 55.85
CA GLU A 610 30.22 -12.91 56.54
C GLU A 610 30.96 -11.62 56.91
N LEU A 611 31.05 -10.67 55.97
CA LEU A 611 31.62 -9.36 56.24
C LEU A 611 30.86 -8.64 57.37
N TRP A 612 29.53 -8.73 57.38
CA TRP A 612 28.68 -8.16 58.42
C TRP A 612 29.00 -8.69 59.83
N GLN A 613 29.36 -9.97 59.94
CA GLN A 613 29.81 -10.56 61.20
C GLN A 613 31.23 -10.08 61.56
N GLN A 614 32.14 -10.03 60.58
CA GLN A 614 33.53 -9.63 60.79
C GLN A 614 33.67 -8.17 61.23
N ILE A 615 32.88 -7.24 60.68
CA ILE A 615 32.93 -5.82 61.09
C ILE A 615 32.43 -5.57 62.53
N ARG A 616 31.76 -6.56 63.14
CA ARG A 616 31.29 -6.52 64.54
C ARG A 616 32.20 -7.30 65.48
N SER A 617 33.27 -7.90 64.97
CA SER A 617 34.25 -8.60 65.80
C SER A 617 35.14 -7.62 66.58
N PRO A 618 35.85 -8.07 67.62
CA PRO A 618 36.79 -7.22 68.37
C PRO A 618 37.95 -6.67 67.51
N TYR A 619 38.23 -7.30 66.36
CA TYR A 619 39.29 -6.93 65.44
C TYR A 619 38.74 -6.83 64.01
N PRO A 620 37.94 -5.79 63.69
CA PRO A 620 37.26 -5.71 62.40
C PRO A 620 38.24 -5.41 61.26
N PRO A 621 38.00 -5.97 60.06
CA PRO A 621 38.75 -5.61 58.86
C PRO A 621 38.44 -4.16 58.46
N ARG A 622 39.36 -3.52 57.74
CA ARG A 622 39.13 -2.18 57.19
C ARG A 622 38.34 -2.30 55.89
N VAL A 623 37.12 -1.80 55.89
CA VAL A 623 36.30 -1.75 54.68
C VAL A 623 36.59 -0.44 53.95
N ILE A 624 37.13 -0.53 52.75
CA ILE A 624 37.39 0.63 51.88
C ILE A 624 36.35 0.62 50.76
N ASP A 625 35.54 1.66 50.71
CA ASP A 625 34.58 1.90 49.65
C ASP A 625 35.24 2.70 48.53
N VAL A 626 35.48 2.05 47.39
CA VAL A 626 36.14 2.65 46.22
C VAL A 626 35.15 3.31 45.25
N ARG A 627 33.89 3.50 45.66
CA ARG A 627 32.89 4.22 44.88
C ARG A 627 33.11 5.73 44.92
N GLU A 628 32.34 6.46 44.11
CA GLU A 628 32.35 7.92 44.14
C GLU A 628 31.59 8.44 45.37
N PRO A 629 31.91 9.65 45.87
CA PRO A 629 31.24 10.24 47.04
C PRO A 629 29.71 10.31 46.95
N ARG A 630 29.16 10.43 45.74
CA ARG A 630 27.72 10.42 45.51
C ARG A 630 27.07 9.06 45.81
N GLU A 631 27.75 7.96 45.45
CA GLU A 631 27.23 6.60 45.67
C GLU A 631 27.36 6.20 47.14
N TYR A 632 28.47 6.59 47.78
CA TYR A 632 28.70 6.36 49.20
C TYR A 632 27.66 7.07 50.08
N ARG A 633 27.29 8.32 49.72
CA ARG A 633 26.27 9.09 50.43
C ARG A 633 24.87 8.47 50.37
N GLN A 634 24.51 7.82 49.27
CA GLN A 634 23.20 7.15 49.11
C GLN A 634 23.04 5.94 50.01
N GLY A 635 24.15 5.31 50.42
CA GLY A 635 24.16 4.15 51.29
C GLY A 635 25.49 3.41 51.18
N HIS A 636 26.12 3.10 52.32
CA HIS A 636 27.40 2.39 52.39
C HIS A 636 27.42 1.42 53.59
N ILE A 637 28.39 0.51 53.58
CA ILE A 637 28.60 -0.44 54.69
C ILE A 637 28.99 0.34 55.94
N PRO A 638 28.35 0.11 57.11
CA PRO A 638 28.72 0.78 58.35
C PRO A 638 30.23 0.63 58.65
N GLN A 639 30.86 1.73 59.08
CA GLN A 639 32.31 1.83 59.34
C GLN A 639 33.22 1.75 58.11
N ALA A 640 32.68 1.78 56.88
CA ALA A 640 33.50 1.84 55.67
C ALA A 640 34.13 3.22 55.47
N GLU A 641 35.41 3.25 55.12
CA GLU A 641 36.14 4.47 54.73
C GLU A 641 35.94 4.72 53.22
N LEU A 642 35.51 5.93 52.85
CA LEU A 642 35.42 6.33 51.45
C LEU A 642 36.82 6.67 50.92
N LEU A 643 37.30 5.91 49.94
CA LEU A 643 38.52 6.23 49.20
C LEU A 643 38.28 5.89 47.71
N PRO A 644 37.77 6.85 46.92
CA PRO A 644 37.40 6.62 45.53
C PRO A 644 38.54 6.01 44.72
N LEU A 645 38.22 5.16 43.75
CA LEU A 645 39.21 4.40 42.98
C LEU A 645 40.36 5.28 42.46
N TYR A 646 40.07 6.49 41.96
CA TYR A 646 41.11 7.41 41.50
C TYR A 646 42.11 7.79 42.59
N GLU A 647 41.61 8.16 43.78
CA GLU A 647 42.43 8.56 44.93
C GLU A 647 43.24 7.36 45.44
N LEU A 648 42.64 6.17 45.48
CA LEU A 648 43.34 4.94 45.82
C LEU A 648 44.50 4.66 44.85
N LEU A 649 44.31 4.86 43.55
CA LEU A 649 45.33 4.58 42.54
C LEU A 649 46.46 5.62 42.54
N THR A 650 46.13 6.89 42.78
CA THR A 650 47.07 8.01 42.74
C THR A 650 47.77 8.28 44.08
N HIS A 651 47.12 8.00 45.22
CA HIS A 651 47.59 8.32 46.57
C HIS A 651 47.48 7.11 47.52
N SER A 652 47.94 5.93 47.09
CA SER A 652 47.83 4.69 47.89
C SER A 652 48.65 4.68 49.17
N ASP A 653 49.63 5.57 49.31
CA ASP A 653 50.50 5.64 50.49
C ASP A 653 49.70 6.01 51.76
N ASN A 654 48.49 6.57 51.58
CA ASN A 654 47.56 6.86 52.66
C ASN A 654 46.85 5.61 53.22
N VAL A 655 46.96 4.45 52.56
CA VAL A 655 46.33 3.20 53.02
C VAL A 655 47.26 2.49 54.01
N ARG A 656 46.89 2.51 55.29
CA ARG A 656 47.66 1.83 56.35
C ARG A 656 47.55 0.29 56.25
N ARG A 657 48.64 -0.41 56.55
CA ARG A 657 48.79 -1.88 56.45
C ARG A 657 48.49 -2.65 57.74
N ASP A 658 47.89 -2.00 58.73
CA ASP A 658 47.73 -2.53 60.09
C ASP A 658 46.62 -3.58 60.23
N ARG A 659 45.69 -3.69 59.26
CA ARG A 659 44.53 -4.59 59.30
C ARG A 659 44.22 -5.18 57.92
N PRO A 660 43.52 -6.33 57.83
CA PRO A 660 42.97 -6.83 56.57
C PRO A 660 42.09 -5.80 55.88
N ILE A 661 42.18 -5.69 54.56
CA ILE A 661 41.41 -4.73 53.75
C ILE A 661 40.33 -5.45 52.98
N VAL A 662 39.10 -4.96 53.08
CA VAL A 662 37.95 -5.41 52.28
C VAL A 662 37.54 -4.28 51.34
N LEU A 663 37.61 -4.52 50.03
CA LEU A 663 37.27 -3.53 49.01
C LEU A 663 35.81 -3.68 48.57
N ALA A 664 35.02 -2.62 48.77
CA ALA A 664 33.63 -2.55 48.35
C ALA A 664 33.47 -1.56 47.18
N CYS A 665 32.70 -1.95 46.17
CA CYS A 665 32.21 -1.03 45.14
C CYS A 665 30.79 -1.41 44.74
N ARG A 666 30.21 -0.78 43.70
CA ARG A 666 28.82 -1.07 43.29
C ARG A 666 28.64 -2.54 42.87
N SER A 667 29.44 -3.03 41.93
CA SER A 667 29.25 -4.33 41.25
C SER A 667 30.47 -5.27 41.26
N GLY A 668 31.58 -4.88 41.89
CA GLY A 668 32.84 -5.64 41.97
C GLY A 668 33.97 -5.13 41.08
N ARG A 669 33.69 -4.52 39.91
CA ARG A 669 34.73 -4.14 38.93
C ARG A 669 35.76 -3.13 39.42
N ARG A 670 35.32 -2.10 40.14
CA ARG A 670 36.24 -1.10 40.72
C ARG A 670 37.08 -1.72 41.83
N SER A 671 36.48 -2.60 42.63
CA SER A 671 37.19 -3.35 43.68
C SER A 671 38.25 -4.28 43.10
N GLU A 672 37.99 -4.94 41.97
CA GLU A 672 38.98 -5.77 41.27
C GLU A 672 40.18 -4.95 40.81
N ARG A 673 39.94 -3.78 40.19
CA ARG A 673 41.00 -2.86 39.78
C ARG A 673 41.80 -2.32 40.97
N ALA A 674 41.09 -1.93 42.03
CA ALA A 674 41.68 -1.51 43.29
C ALA A 674 42.56 -2.61 43.91
N ALA A 675 42.07 -3.84 43.96
CA ALA A 675 42.79 -4.98 44.49
C ALA A 675 44.06 -5.28 43.68
N ALA A 676 43.95 -5.31 42.35
CA ALA A 676 45.08 -5.54 41.45
C ALA A 676 46.18 -4.47 41.59
N ALA A 677 45.78 -3.22 41.86
CA ALA A 677 46.72 -2.12 42.09
C ALA A 677 47.40 -2.21 43.46
N LEU A 678 46.64 -2.49 44.52
CA LEU A 678 47.19 -2.62 45.87
C LEU A 678 48.08 -3.86 46.01
N MET A 679 47.70 -5.01 45.43
CA MET A 679 48.52 -6.24 45.46
C MET A 679 49.90 -6.02 44.82
N ARG A 680 49.98 -5.30 43.70
CA ARG A 680 51.27 -4.96 43.07
C ARG A 680 52.15 -4.02 43.90
N ARG A 681 51.57 -3.30 44.85
CA ARG A 681 52.28 -2.42 45.80
C ARG A 681 52.63 -3.15 47.12
N GLY A 682 52.46 -4.48 47.16
CA GLY A 682 52.88 -5.33 48.28
C GLY A 682 51.85 -5.49 49.40
N PHE A 683 50.57 -5.23 49.12
CA PHE A 683 49.49 -5.56 50.06
C PHE A 683 49.06 -7.02 49.83
N ASP A 684 49.14 -7.85 50.86
CA ASP A 684 48.93 -9.31 50.83
C ASP A 684 47.58 -9.74 51.44
N ARG A 685 46.99 -8.94 52.34
CA ARG A 685 45.72 -9.23 53.04
C ARG A 685 44.54 -8.43 52.46
N ILE A 686 44.21 -8.66 51.19
CA ILE A 686 43.09 -8.00 50.49
C ILE A 686 41.98 -9.00 50.17
N THR A 687 40.74 -8.57 50.37
CA THR A 687 39.54 -9.32 50.01
C THR A 687 38.55 -8.40 49.30
N ILE A 688 37.76 -8.92 48.36
CA ILE A 688 36.73 -8.15 47.66
C ILE A 688 35.35 -8.57 48.17
N LEU A 689 34.47 -7.60 48.43
CA LEU A 689 33.07 -7.92 48.70
C LEU A 689 32.41 -8.54 47.47
N ARG A 690 32.00 -9.81 47.57
CA ARG A 690 31.34 -10.51 46.45
C ARG A 690 30.07 -9.78 46.05
N GLY A 691 29.94 -9.47 44.77
CA GLY A 691 28.77 -8.76 44.20
C GLY A 691 28.66 -7.28 44.62
N GLY A 692 29.61 -6.75 45.39
CA GLY A 692 29.63 -5.36 45.83
C GLY A 692 28.40 -4.96 46.65
N MET A 693 28.08 -3.67 46.60
CA MET A 693 26.96 -3.09 47.33
C MET A 693 25.59 -3.55 46.82
N LEU A 694 25.48 -3.96 45.55
CA LEU A 694 24.24 -4.56 45.04
C LEU A 694 23.90 -5.86 45.78
N ALA A 695 24.90 -6.70 46.06
CA ALA A 695 24.70 -7.93 46.85
C ALA A 695 24.49 -7.65 48.34
N TRP A 696 25.10 -6.57 48.86
CA TRP A 696 24.85 -6.10 50.22
C TRP A 696 23.39 -5.67 50.42
N GLU A 697 22.87 -4.86 49.51
CA GLU A 697 21.47 -4.41 49.48
C GLU A 697 20.51 -5.59 49.32
N ALA A 698 20.80 -6.50 48.38
CA ALA A 698 19.99 -7.72 48.19
C ALA A 698 20.00 -8.66 49.41
N SER A 699 20.99 -8.55 50.29
CA SER A 699 21.08 -9.33 51.53
C SER A 699 20.31 -8.72 52.70
N ASP A 700 19.64 -7.58 52.49
CA ASP A 700 18.84 -6.83 53.47
C ASP A 700 19.64 -6.47 54.74
N LEU A 701 20.92 -6.12 54.54
CA LEU A 701 21.83 -5.73 55.61
C LEU A 701 21.80 -4.21 55.80
N LEU A 702 21.96 -3.77 57.06
CA LEU A 702 21.96 -2.34 57.40
C LEU A 702 23.03 -1.58 56.61
N MET A 703 22.64 -0.39 56.15
CA MET A 703 23.54 0.58 55.52
C MET A 703 23.58 1.84 56.35
N ALA A 704 24.76 2.46 56.42
CA ALA A 704 24.89 3.82 56.89
C ALA A 704 24.63 4.80 55.73
N ILE A 705 24.05 5.95 56.05
CA ILE A 705 23.84 7.06 55.12
C ILE A 705 24.81 8.17 55.52
N GLY A 706 25.55 8.73 54.56
CA GLY A 706 26.50 9.81 54.86
C GLY A 706 25.76 11.08 55.30
N GLN A 707 26.10 11.63 56.47
CA GLN A 707 25.59 12.95 56.89
C GLN A 707 26.30 14.08 56.13
N GLU A 708 25.57 15.17 55.86
CA GLU A 708 26.17 16.45 55.50
C GLU A 708 26.97 16.98 56.69
N ASN A 709 28.29 16.89 56.64
CA ASN A 709 29.08 17.85 57.39
C ASN A 709 28.94 19.19 56.66
N GLY A 710 27.99 20.01 57.13
CA GLY A 710 28.04 21.45 56.90
C GLY A 710 29.32 21.98 57.54
N GLY A 711 30.23 22.42 56.69
CA GLY A 711 31.44 23.16 57.00
C GLY A 711 31.70 24.14 55.88
#